data_AF-A0A3A8JFX6-F1
#
_entry.id   AF-A0A3A8JFX6-F1
#
_cell.length_a   1.000
_cell.length_b   1.000
_cell.length_c   1.000
_cell.angle_alpha   90.00
_cell.angle_beta   90.00
_cell.angle_gamma   90.00
#
_symmetry.space_group_name_H-M   'P 1'
#
loop_
_entity.id
_entity.type
_entity.pdbx_description
1 polymer ?
#
loop_
_entity_poly.entity_id
_entity_poly.type
_entity_poly.pdbx_seq_one_letter_code
_entity_poly.pdbx_strand_id
1 'polypeptide(L)'
;MAAPVAAGAKAPARQKVEQRVSSLPEGMTRQALLQALSGGMPAADVDAVTTALADLSPAQQKELANLLSKAGVSATASPRADAGAERAFLFKAIAGGAKGATLKRLADQIRGRPPTNQAFAFNPMSAGAAKRTVSASPVDAAAAKLKAAMDDIWGTDEDAVFEALEGLDPALLPKVAEKYQKLTGTSLQDALALELEAEDLKRALAAFEPQVPVATTAPVKTPAKVSAAAKTSASDIQKNLDAIQVTSRDEGVIQRGNAVELNNLIPINVAKWKPPKAAIYKPLKEAVKARGDAQAAVDKATTEPAKKAAQAKLEAADKQVAAAGEKIKGWLKEHINANPELGRANTAVKHAKEQVAALEKKHAKAKVPKEPEAAETLKREQKTALDAAKAKLTAAQTHAQSVKDGLMARIDGYTPMVDVHQTRSDVTVDGTTVRMRDGRETAYTNSWKAIDGGATQGDSHTDVDTQLAKSGISEDRQKILASISGLEGTFSKVNTWDTGRVSWGFTQWTLGKSGNGTLADFMRDLKKTDPAQYEKSFGRYGLDVDSKGVVLTRADGTVLKGVEAAEAIRTDVKLSAVFMAAGADPAMQQAQIRFANEGKISDVRDRSVKVSGKNASGEAVSAKLHLKDVVTSEYGNAIMTDLAVNAGSGGAVAAAALEKYVRDHGVDPAKVAEWGPDAEKAIIAALEHASRAERLRHHAKAGFSKEPGSFAS
;
A
#
# COMPACT_ATOMS: atom_id res chain seq x y z
N MET A 1 5.74 -47.99 -31.92
CA MET A 1 6.33 -48.13 -30.56
C MET A 1 7.69 -47.45 -30.58
N ALA A 2 7.97 -46.53 -29.66
CA ALA A 2 9.28 -45.89 -29.52
C ALA A 2 9.99 -46.45 -28.28
N ALA A 3 11.29 -46.71 -28.38
CA ALA A 3 12.08 -47.30 -27.30
C ALA A 3 12.31 -46.32 -26.13
N PRO A 4 12.42 -46.80 -24.88
CA PRO A 4 12.72 -45.93 -23.74
C PRO A 4 14.14 -45.38 -23.83
N VAL A 5 14.27 -44.06 -23.68
CA VAL A 5 15.57 -43.37 -23.62
C VAL A 5 16.27 -43.74 -22.31
N ALA A 6 17.52 -44.21 -22.40
CA ALA A 6 18.31 -44.59 -21.24
C ALA A 6 18.59 -43.38 -20.32
N ALA A 7 18.36 -43.55 -19.02
CA ALA A 7 18.65 -42.52 -18.03
C ALA A 7 20.16 -42.27 -17.93
N GLY A 8 20.58 -41.01 -18.11
CA GLY A 8 21.99 -40.61 -18.00
C GLY A 8 22.59 -40.87 -16.62
N ALA A 9 23.90 -41.13 -16.58
CA ALA A 9 24.62 -41.45 -15.34
C ALA A 9 24.46 -40.34 -14.28
N LYS A 10 24.04 -40.71 -13.06
CA LYS A 10 23.90 -39.78 -11.94
C LYS A 10 25.27 -39.19 -11.55
N ALA A 11 25.29 -37.91 -11.18
CA ALA A 11 26.50 -37.24 -10.71
C ALA A 11 27.11 -37.94 -9.46
N PRO A 12 28.46 -38.08 -9.35
CA PRO A 12 29.10 -38.84 -8.27
C PRO A 12 28.74 -38.40 -6.84
N ALA A 13 28.49 -37.10 -6.64
CA ALA A 13 28.05 -36.57 -5.34
C ALA A 13 26.70 -37.16 -4.90
N ARG A 14 25.75 -37.36 -5.83
CA ARG A 14 24.43 -37.94 -5.53
C ARG A 14 24.54 -39.42 -5.15
N GLN A 15 25.43 -40.17 -5.80
CA GLN A 15 25.68 -41.58 -5.47
C GLN A 15 26.25 -41.76 -4.06
N LYS A 16 27.19 -40.91 -3.63
CA LYS A 16 27.74 -40.94 -2.25
C LYS A 16 26.66 -40.67 -1.20
N VAL A 17 25.76 -39.72 -1.46
CA VAL A 17 24.63 -39.42 -0.54
C VAL A 17 23.59 -40.55 -0.56
N GLU A 18 23.27 -41.13 -1.71
CA GLU A 18 22.40 -42.33 -1.81
C GLU A 18 22.96 -43.51 -1.00
N GLN A 19 24.29 -43.71 -1.00
CA GLN A 19 24.96 -44.73 -0.17
C GLN A 19 24.87 -44.41 1.33
N ARG A 20 25.16 -43.16 1.76
CA ARG A 20 25.06 -42.77 3.18
C ARG A 20 23.63 -42.88 3.73
N VAL A 21 22.63 -42.43 2.97
CA VAL A 21 21.21 -42.61 3.33
C VAL A 21 20.85 -44.10 3.38
N SER A 22 21.43 -44.93 2.50
CA SER A 22 21.21 -46.38 2.51
C SER A 22 21.85 -47.12 3.69
N SER A 23 22.88 -46.55 4.32
CA SER A 23 23.47 -47.08 5.56
C SER A 23 22.73 -46.71 6.85
N LEU A 24 21.66 -45.90 6.76
CA LEU A 24 20.77 -45.68 7.91
C LEU A 24 19.95 -46.94 8.22
N PRO A 25 19.54 -47.17 9.48
CA PRO A 25 18.62 -48.25 9.84
C PRO A 25 17.33 -48.21 8.99
N GLU A 26 16.77 -49.39 8.70
CA GLU A 26 15.53 -49.48 7.94
C GLU A 26 14.37 -48.86 8.72
N GLY A 27 13.64 -47.95 8.09
CA GLY A 27 12.55 -47.22 8.74
C GLY A 27 12.16 -45.95 7.99
N MET A 28 11.16 -45.25 8.52
CA MET A 28 10.53 -44.10 7.86
C MET A 28 11.49 -42.95 7.57
N THR A 29 12.50 -42.70 8.42
CA THR A 29 13.50 -41.65 8.19
C THR A 29 14.36 -41.92 6.96
N ARG A 30 14.82 -43.18 6.78
CA ARG A 30 15.57 -43.61 5.57
C ARG A 30 14.70 -43.50 4.32
N GLN A 31 13.47 -43.99 4.37
CA GLN A 31 12.53 -43.90 3.24
C GLN A 31 12.21 -42.44 2.86
N ALA A 32 11.95 -41.57 3.85
CA ALA A 32 11.66 -40.16 3.64
C ALA A 32 12.85 -39.39 3.03
N LEU A 33 14.10 -39.70 3.41
CA LEU A 33 15.30 -39.10 2.82
C LEU A 33 15.54 -39.57 1.38
N LEU A 34 15.37 -40.87 1.10
CA LEU A 34 15.45 -41.39 -0.27
C LEU A 34 14.37 -40.74 -1.17
N GLN A 35 13.17 -40.50 -0.63
CA GLN A 35 12.08 -39.83 -1.34
C GLN A 35 12.31 -38.32 -1.51
N ALA A 36 12.92 -37.64 -0.54
CA ALA A 36 13.31 -36.23 -0.69
C ALA A 36 14.42 -36.07 -1.75
N LEU A 37 15.40 -36.98 -1.76
CA LEU A 37 16.48 -37.01 -2.72
C LEU A 37 16.02 -37.39 -4.14
N SER A 38 14.97 -38.20 -4.29
CA SER A 38 14.33 -38.45 -5.60
C SER A 38 13.43 -37.29 -6.03
N GLY A 39 12.72 -36.66 -5.09
CA GLY A 39 11.85 -35.50 -5.28
C GLY A 39 12.55 -34.15 -5.49
N GLY A 40 13.85 -34.14 -5.79
CA GLY A 40 14.58 -32.92 -6.21
C GLY A 40 15.24 -32.12 -5.09
N MET A 41 15.29 -32.60 -3.84
CA MET A 41 16.11 -31.96 -2.81
C MET A 41 17.61 -32.01 -3.20
N PRO A 42 18.38 -30.91 -3.04
CA PRO A 42 19.81 -30.91 -3.27
C PRO A 42 20.53 -31.99 -2.45
N ALA A 43 21.49 -32.68 -3.07
CA ALA A 43 22.24 -33.74 -2.38
C ALA A 43 23.00 -33.22 -1.13
N ALA A 44 23.45 -31.96 -1.15
CA ALA A 44 24.07 -31.31 0.00
C ALA A 44 23.09 -31.12 1.18
N ASP A 45 21.84 -30.74 0.92
CA ASP A 45 20.80 -30.64 1.96
C ASP A 45 20.54 -32.01 2.58
N VAL A 46 20.40 -33.06 1.75
CA VAL A 46 20.18 -34.44 2.23
C VAL A 46 21.38 -34.97 3.04
N ASP A 47 22.61 -34.63 2.66
CA ASP A 47 23.83 -35.02 3.39
C ASP A 47 23.97 -34.29 4.73
N ALA A 48 23.63 -32.99 4.77
CA ALA A 48 23.57 -32.19 5.99
C ALA A 48 22.51 -32.75 6.97
N VAL A 49 21.33 -33.12 6.46
CA VAL A 49 20.30 -33.79 7.27
C VAL A 49 20.77 -35.16 7.75
N THR A 50 21.33 -36.00 6.87
CA THR A 50 21.84 -37.32 7.24
C THR A 50 22.88 -37.23 8.35
N THR A 51 23.73 -36.20 8.31
CA THR A 51 24.71 -35.90 9.37
C THR A 51 24.02 -35.42 10.66
N ALA A 52 23.11 -34.44 10.58
CA ALA A 52 22.38 -33.91 11.73
C ALA A 52 21.49 -34.95 12.45
N LEU A 53 21.06 -36.00 11.74
CA LEU A 53 20.30 -37.13 12.29
C LEU A 53 21.16 -38.10 13.10
N ALA A 54 22.44 -38.26 12.76
CA ALA A 54 23.38 -39.05 13.57
C ALA A 54 23.57 -38.44 14.98
N ASP A 55 23.45 -37.11 15.08
CA ASP A 55 23.54 -36.33 16.33
C ASP A 55 22.20 -36.24 17.11
N LEU A 56 21.20 -37.05 16.77
CA LEU A 56 19.94 -37.13 17.52
C LEU A 56 19.94 -38.32 18.47
N SER A 57 19.49 -38.10 19.71
CA SER A 57 19.29 -39.18 20.67
C SER A 57 18.16 -40.14 20.23
N PRO A 58 18.12 -41.40 20.71
CA PRO A 58 17.08 -42.36 20.34
C PRO A 58 15.64 -41.84 20.58
N ALA A 59 15.45 -41.02 21.63
CA ALA A 59 14.16 -40.38 21.90
C ALA A 59 13.79 -39.33 20.83
N GLN A 60 14.76 -38.52 20.38
CA GLN A 60 14.57 -37.53 19.31
C GLN A 60 14.38 -38.19 17.94
N GLN A 61 15.09 -39.29 17.66
CA GLN A 61 14.87 -40.09 16.45
C GLN A 61 13.46 -40.71 16.43
N LYS A 62 12.96 -41.20 17.58
CA LYS A 62 11.60 -41.70 17.73
C LYS A 62 10.55 -40.59 17.61
N GLU A 63 10.81 -39.40 18.16
CA GLU A 63 9.94 -38.23 17.98
C GLU A 63 9.88 -37.79 16.51
N LEU A 64 11.01 -37.70 15.83
CA LEU A 64 11.06 -37.39 14.40
C LEU A 64 10.35 -38.46 13.55
N ALA A 65 10.55 -39.76 13.82
CA ALA A 65 9.84 -40.82 13.12
C ALA A 65 8.32 -40.70 13.31
N ASN A 66 7.86 -40.37 14.51
CA ASN A 66 6.45 -40.09 14.80
C ASN A 66 5.93 -38.83 14.07
N LEU A 67 6.74 -37.78 13.95
CA LEU A 67 6.38 -36.56 13.21
C LEU A 67 6.29 -36.83 11.70
N LEU A 68 7.26 -37.56 11.12
CA LEU A 68 7.27 -37.97 9.71
C LEU A 68 6.12 -38.94 9.40
N SER A 69 5.81 -39.88 10.29
CA SER A 69 4.65 -40.77 10.14
C SER A 69 3.34 -39.97 10.08
N LYS A 70 3.18 -39.00 10.98
CA LYS A 70 2.02 -38.08 10.99
C LYS A 70 2.01 -37.08 9.83
N ALA A 71 3.12 -36.89 9.11
CA ALA A 71 3.23 -36.12 7.86
C ALA A 71 3.02 -37.02 6.62
N GLY A 72 2.09 -37.98 6.72
CA GLY A 72 1.66 -38.81 5.60
C GLY A 72 2.55 -40.02 5.29
N VAL A 73 3.39 -40.48 6.21
CA VAL A 73 4.08 -41.78 6.09
C VAL A 73 3.36 -42.83 6.94
N SER A 74 2.21 -43.27 6.46
CA SER A 74 1.57 -44.52 6.86
C SER A 74 1.18 -45.29 5.61
N ALA A 75 1.43 -46.60 5.58
CA ALA A 75 1.03 -47.47 4.48
C ALA A 75 -0.50 -47.56 4.30
N THR A 76 -1.28 -47.08 5.27
CA THR A 76 -2.75 -47.08 5.27
C THR A 76 -3.39 -45.69 5.14
N ALA A 77 -2.58 -44.61 5.08
CA ALA A 77 -3.10 -43.25 4.91
C ALA A 77 -3.09 -42.85 3.43
N SER A 78 -4.17 -42.24 2.95
CA SER A 78 -4.25 -41.74 1.57
C SER A 78 -3.19 -40.64 1.34
N PRO A 79 -2.36 -40.68 0.28
CA PRO A 79 -1.28 -39.71 0.09
C PRO A 79 -1.82 -38.28 -0.08
N ARG A 80 -1.39 -37.36 0.78
CA ARG A 80 -1.60 -35.92 0.54
C ARG A 80 -0.57 -35.39 -0.46
N ALA A 81 -0.98 -34.47 -1.32
CA ALA A 81 -0.13 -33.90 -2.38
C ALA A 81 1.01 -33.00 -1.85
N ASP A 82 0.82 -32.41 -0.66
CA ASP A 82 1.75 -31.52 0.04
C ASP A 82 2.82 -32.26 0.86
N ALA A 83 2.61 -33.53 1.20
CA ALA A 83 3.44 -34.27 2.15
C ALA A 83 4.93 -34.34 1.76
N GLY A 84 5.26 -34.28 0.45
CA GLY A 84 6.64 -34.16 -0.03
C GLY A 84 7.30 -32.82 0.33
N ALA A 85 6.55 -31.72 0.22
CA ALA A 85 7.01 -30.38 0.57
C ALA A 85 7.11 -30.18 2.10
N GLU A 86 6.16 -30.72 2.87
CA GLU A 86 6.22 -30.74 4.34
C GLU A 86 7.47 -31.47 4.84
N ARG A 87 7.76 -32.66 4.29
CA ARG A 87 9.00 -33.41 4.59
C ARG A 87 10.24 -32.61 4.21
N ALA A 88 10.25 -31.99 3.03
CA ALA A 88 11.37 -31.18 2.58
C ALA A 88 11.62 -29.96 3.48
N PHE A 89 10.56 -29.32 3.98
CA PHE A 89 10.66 -28.21 4.94
C PHE A 89 11.19 -28.66 6.31
N LEU A 90 10.64 -29.75 6.87
CA LEU A 90 11.12 -30.28 8.15
C LEU A 90 12.59 -30.72 8.07
N PHE A 91 12.99 -31.35 6.97
CA PHE A 91 14.39 -31.70 6.72
C PHE A 91 15.29 -30.45 6.57
N LYS A 92 14.87 -29.41 5.86
CA LYS A 92 15.61 -28.13 5.81
C LYS A 92 15.72 -27.47 7.19
N ALA A 93 14.69 -27.55 8.03
CA ALA A 93 14.77 -27.06 9.40
C ALA A 93 15.79 -27.86 10.24
N ILE A 94 15.84 -29.19 10.10
CA ILE A 94 16.84 -30.05 10.76
C ILE A 94 18.26 -29.74 10.26
N ALA A 95 18.46 -29.53 8.95
CA ALA A 95 19.73 -29.07 8.39
C ALA A 95 20.16 -27.70 8.95
N GLY A 96 19.19 -26.81 9.19
CA GLY A 96 19.37 -25.53 9.89
C GLY A 96 19.52 -25.64 11.42
N GLY A 97 19.66 -26.86 11.98
CA GLY A 97 19.91 -27.10 13.40
C GLY A 97 18.67 -27.18 14.30
N ALA A 98 17.45 -27.22 13.75
CA ALA A 98 16.23 -27.35 14.56
C ALA A 98 16.14 -28.73 15.25
N LYS A 99 16.08 -28.72 16.59
CA LYS A 99 15.93 -29.91 17.44
C LYS A 99 14.80 -29.73 18.46
N GLY A 100 14.25 -30.84 18.98
CA GLY A 100 13.29 -30.85 20.10
C GLY A 100 12.07 -29.95 19.91
N ALA A 101 11.78 -29.11 20.92
CA ALA A 101 10.59 -28.26 20.96
C ALA A 101 10.42 -27.32 19.75
N THR A 102 11.51 -26.86 19.14
CA THR A 102 11.46 -26.04 17.91
C THR A 102 10.97 -26.86 16.72
N LEU A 103 11.48 -28.08 16.55
CA LEU A 103 11.07 -28.98 15.48
C LEU A 103 9.60 -29.43 15.66
N LYS A 104 9.19 -29.71 16.90
CA LYS A 104 7.79 -29.99 17.25
C LYS A 104 6.87 -28.81 16.92
N ARG A 105 7.23 -27.59 17.34
CA ARG A 105 6.46 -26.36 17.04
C ARG A 105 6.31 -26.13 15.54
N LEU A 106 7.37 -26.34 14.75
CA LEU A 106 7.32 -26.25 13.29
C LEU A 106 6.40 -27.31 12.69
N ALA A 107 6.45 -28.56 13.16
CA ALA A 107 5.56 -29.62 12.70
C ALA A 107 4.09 -29.39 13.07
N ASP A 108 3.82 -28.82 14.24
CA ASP A 108 2.47 -28.48 14.69
C ASP A 108 1.93 -27.23 13.95
N GLN A 109 2.78 -26.25 13.60
CA GLN A 109 2.43 -25.11 12.74
C GLN A 109 2.08 -25.52 11.29
N ILE A 110 2.67 -26.62 10.79
CA ILE A 110 2.30 -27.23 9.52
C ILE A 110 0.92 -27.91 9.65
N ARG A 111 0.71 -28.70 10.72
CA ARG A 111 -0.55 -29.42 10.96
C ARG A 111 -1.77 -28.51 11.13
N GLY A 112 -1.60 -27.27 11.62
CA GLY A 112 -2.68 -26.30 11.85
C GLY A 112 -3.34 -25.73 10.59
N ARG A 113 -2.98 -26.17 9.38
CA ARG A 113 -3.52 -25.67 8.10
C ARG A 113 -4.42 -26.70 7.41
N PRO A 114 -5.57 -26.30 6.83
CA PRO A 114 -6.38 -27.19 6.00
C PRO A 114 -5.66 -27.46 4.64
N PRO A 115 -5.78 -28.68 4.08
CA PRO A 115 -5.04 -29.08 2.89
C PRO A 115 -5.62 -28.42 1.62
N THR A 116 -4.79 -27.70 0.86
CA THR A 116 -5.26 -26.90 -0.28
C THR A 116 -4.20 -26.80 -1.41
N ASN A 117 -4.59 -27.12 -2.66
CA ASN A 117 -3.67 -27.29 -3.80
C ASN A 117 -3.69 -26.14 -4.83
N GLN A 118 -2.81 -25.16 -4.65
CA GLN A 118 -1.87 -24.85 -5.74
C GLN A 118 -0.51 -25.36 -5.21
N ALA A 119 0.55 -24.57 -5.31
CA ALA A 119 1.28 -24.31 -4.07
C ALA A 119 0.40 -23.36 -3.21
N PHE A 120 -0.65 -23.89 -2.54
CA PHE A 120 -1.83 -23.18 -1.93
C PHE A 120 -2.67 -22.34 -2.92
N ALA A 121 -3.95 -22.61 -3.25
CA ALA A 121 -4.99 -23.39 -2.56
C ALA A 121 -6.13 -23.97 -3.46
N PHE A 122 -7.03 -24.79 -2.84
CA PHE A 122 -8.37 -25.28 -3.29
C PHE A 122 -8.43 -26.38 -4.38
N ASN A 123 -9.46 -27.22 -4.54
CA ASN A 123 -10.62 -27.63 -3.69
C ASN A 123 -11.01 -29.12 -4.03
N PRO A 124 -11.93 -29.85 -3.33
CA PRO A 124 -13.32 -29.95 -3.85
C PRO A 124 -14.50 -30.21 -2.86
N MET A 125 -15.66 -29.64 -3.22
CA MET A 125 -17.05 -30.16 -3.09
C MET A 125 -17.81 -30.20 -1.73
N SER A 126 -18.94 -29.47 -1.70
CA SER A 126 -20.20 -29.98 -1.12
C SER A 126 -21.39 -29.49 -1.96
N ALA A 127 -22.42 -30.32 -2.13
CA ALA A 127 -23.58 -30.05 -2.97
C ALA A 127 -24.85 -29.86 -2.13
N GLY A 128 -25.79 -29.05 -2.61
CA GLY A 128 -27.10 -28.84 -1.97
C GLY A 128 -27.88 -27.69 -2.61
N ALA A 129 -28.73 -28.00 -3.60
CA ALA A 129 -29.46 -27.00 -4.36
C ALA A 129 -30.83 -26.65 -3.75
N ALA A 130 -31.21 -25.37 -3.80
CA ALA A 130 -32.60 -24.94 -3.74
C ALA A 130 -32.86 -23.87 -4.81
N LYS A 131 -33.77 -24.16 -5.75
CA LYS A 131 -34.15 -23.25 -6.85
C LYS A 131 -34.98 -22.07 -6.34
N ARG A 132 -34.85 -20.92 -7.01
CA ARG A 132 -35.99 -20.06 -7.39
C ARG A 132 -35.63 -19.17 -8.58
N THR A 133 -36.39 -19.32 -9.66
CA THR A 133 -36.35 -18.49 -10.87
C THR A 133 -37.40 -17.40 -10.77
N VAL A 134 -37.04 -16.14 -11.03
CA VAL A 134 -38.01 -15.07 -11.33
C VAL A 134 -37.40 -14.17 -12.41
N SER A 135 -38.20 -13.74 -13.38
CA SER A 135 -37.87 -12.64 -14.30
C SER A 135 -37.55 -11.38 -13.50
N ALA A 136 -36.45 -10.69 -13.80
CA ALA A 136 -36.05 -9.49 -13.07
C ALA A 136 -37.18 -8.46 -13.05
N SER A 137 -37.70 -8.17 -11.87
CA SER A 137 -38.69 -7.10 -11.68
C SER A 137 -38.01 -5.73 -11.87
N PRO A 138 -38.78 -4.65 -12.09
CA PRO A 138 -38.22 -3.29 -12.12
C PRO A 138 -37.37 -2.97 -10.87
N VAL A 139 -37.74 -3.55 -9.73
CA VAL A 139 -37.00 -3.47 -8.46
C VAL A 139 -35.62 -4.13 -8.56
N ASP A 140 -35.52 -5.31 -9.17
CA ASP A 140 -34.24 -6.01 -9.36
C ASP A 140 -33.33 -5.28 -10.35
N ALA A 141 -33.91 -4.74 -11.42
CA ALA A 141 -33.19 -4.01 -12.46
C ALA A 141 -32.62 -2.68 -11.92
N ALA A 142 -33.43 -1.90 -11.20
CA ALA A 142 -33.00 -0.65 -10.59
C ALA A 142 -31.93 -0.88 -9.51
N ALA A 143 -32.11 -1.85 -8.62
CA ALA A 143 -31.11 -2.17 -7.60
C ALA A 143 -29.78 -2.64 -8.22
N ALA A 144 -29.81 -3.39 -9.33
CA ALA A 144 -28.61 -3.79 -10.07
C ALA A 144 -27.96 -2.65 -10.87
N LYS A 145 -28.74 -1.66 -11.33
CA LYS A 145 -28.22 -0.46 -12.00
C LYS A 145 -27.55 0.48 -10.99
N LEU A 146 -28.23 0.78 -9.88
CA LEU A 146 -27.68 1.54 -8.75
C LEU A 146 -26.38 0.89 -8.24
N LYS A 147 -26.35 -0.43 -8.07
CA LYS A 147 -25.12 -1.14 -7.67
C LYS A 147 -24.00 -0.93 -8.69
N ALA A 148 -24.28 -1.02 -9.98
CA ALA A 148 -23.26 -0.85 -11.01
C ALA A 148 -22.73 0.60 -11.11
N ALA A 149 -23.57 1.61 -10.85
CA ALA A 149 -23.19 3.02 -10.85
C ALA A 149 -22.37 3.42 -9.61
N MET A 150 -22.55 2.74 -8.48
CA MET A 150 -21.86 2.96 -7.19
C MET A 150 -20.73 1.94 -6.88
N ASP A 151 -20.44 0.97 -7.76
CA ASP A 151 -19.28 0.07 -7.63
C ASP A 151 -18.16 0.42 -8.63
N ASP A 152 -18.26 1.51 -9.41
CA ASP A 152 -17.23 1.80 -10.42
C ASP A 152 -15.92 2.30 -9.78
N ILE A 153 -14.83 1.80 -10.36
CA ILE A 153 -13.46 1.83 -9.82
C ILE A 153 -12.85 3.25 -9.91
N TRP A 154 -13.56 4.21 -10.47
CA TRP A 154 -13.07 5.56 -10.83
C TRP A 154 -13.89 6.70 -10.22
N GLY A 155 -14.83 6.39 -9.34
CA GLY A 155 -15.85 7.30 -8.81
C GLY A 155 -17.25 6.85 -9.26
N THR A 156 -18.25 7.36 -8.57
CA THR A 156 -19.68 7.15 -8.85
C THR A 156 -20.04 7.65 -10.24
N ASP A 157 -20.89 6.93 -10.96
CA ASP A 157 -21.57 7.46 -12.15
C ASP A 157 -22.85 8.19 -11.68
N GLU A 158 -22.72 9.47 -11.33
CA GLU A 158 -23.81 10.23 -10.69
C GLU A 158 -25.03 10.35 -11.62
N ASP A 159 -24.79 10.54 -12.92
CA ASP A 159 -25.83 10.55 -13.95
C ASP A 159 -26.60 9.21 -14.00
N ALA A 160 -25.90 8.08 -13.96
CA ALA A 160 -26.54 6.76 -13.94
C ALA A 160 -27.26 6.46 -12.61
N VAL A 161 -26.80 7.04 -11.48
CA VAL A 161 -27.53 7.00 -10.20
C VAL A 161 -28.82 7.81 -10.30
N PHE A 162 -28.79 9.05 -10.80
CA PHE A 162 -30.00 9.86 -10.98
C PHE A 162 -30.97 9.24 -11.96
N GLU A 163 -30.52 8.76 -13.12
CA GLU A 163 -31.38 8.07 -14.09
C GLU A 163 -32.03 6.80 -13.49
N ALA A 164 -31.38 6.15 -12.52
CA ALA A 164 -31.93 4.98 -11.82
C ALA A 164 -32.90 5.33 -10.67
N LEU A 165 -32.76 6.51 -10.05
CA LEU A 165 -33.66 6.99 -8.98
C LEU A 165 -34.87 7.75 -9.55
N GLU A 166 -34.65 8.68 -10.49
CA GLU A 166 -35.68 9.54 -11.09
C GLU A 166 -36.55 8.80 -12.11
N GLY A 167 -36.02 7.75 -12.74
CA GLY A 167 -36.79 6.83 -13.59
C GLY A 167 -37.63 5.80 -12.82
N LEU A 168 -37.61 5.81 -11.48
CA LEU A 168 -38.31 4.84 -10.65
C LEU A 168 -39.64 5.38 -10.12
N ASP A 169 -40.67 4.54 -10.11
CA ASP A 169 -41.89 4.79 -9.32
C ASP A 169 -41.51 4.89 -7.81
N PRO A 170 -41.82 6.00 -7.12
CA PRO A 170 -41.55 6.16 -5.69
C PRO A 170 -42.13 5.03 -4.82
N ALA A 171 -43.26 4.41 -5.22
CA ALA A 171 -43.84 3.26 -4.52
C ALA A 171 -42.97 1.98 -4.58
N LEU A 172 -41.99 1.94 -5.48
CA LEU A 172 -41.01 0.86 -5.60
C LEU A 172 -39.69 1.17 -4.88
N LEU A 173 -39.41 2.43 -4.53
CA LEU A 173 -38.14 2.86 -3.93
C LEU A 173 -37.78 2.10 -2.64
N PRO A 174 -38.71 1.83 -1.68
CA PRO A 174 -38.39 1.03 -0.49
C PRO A 174 -38.01 -0.41 -0.83
N LYS A 175 -38.61 -1.00 -1.87
CA LYS A 175 -38.30 -2.36 -2.34
C LYS A 175 -36.96 -2.39 -3.08
N VAL A 176 -36.63 -1.32 -3.81
CA VAL A 176 -35.31 -1.13 -4.43
C VAL A 176 -34.23 -0.96 -3.35
N ALA A 177 -34.49 -0.17 -2.31
CA ALA A 177 -33.57 -0.03 -1.18
C ALA A 177 -33.34 -1.36 -0.45
N GLU A 178 -34.40 -2.10 -0.12
CA GLU A 178 -34.30 -3.44 0.49
C GLU A 178 -33.56 -4.43 -0.42
N LYS A 179 -33.83 -4.39 -1.74
CA LYS A 179 -33.17 -5.27 -2.72
C LYS A 179 -31.70 -4.91 -2.91
N TYR A 180 -31.38 -3.62 -3.00
CA TYR A 180 -30.02 -3.09 -3.06
C TYR A 180 -29.25 -3.53 -1.82
N GLN A 181 -29.82 -3.35 -0.62
CA GLN A 181 -29.22 -3.80 0.63
C GLN A 181 -29.01 -5.32 0.68
N LYS A 182 -29.90 -6.13 0.09
CA LYS A 182 -29.68 -7.58 -0.07
C LYS A 182 -28.57 -7.92 -1.08
N LEU A 183 -28.32 -7.08 -2.08
CA LEU A 183 -27.30 -7.28 -3.13
C LEU A 183 -25.90 -6.80 -2.71
N THR A 184 -25.79 -5.68 -1.97
CA THR A 184 -24.52 -5.05 -1.58
C THR A 184 -24.16 -5.30 -0.10
N GLY A 185 -25.18 -5.49 0.74
CA GLY A 185 -25.04 -5.49 2.19
C GLY A 185 -24.94 -4.08 2.82
N THR A 186 -25.22 -3.02 2.05
CA THR A 186 -25.22 -1.60 2.46
C THR A 186 -26.60 -1.02 2.14
N SER A 187 -27.20 -0.22 3.02
CA SER A 187 -28.50 0.39 2.67
C SER A 187 -28.32 1.34 1.49
N LEU A 188 -29.39 1.54 0.70
CA LEU A 188 -29.29 2.43 -0.47
C LEU A 188 -29.00 3.88 -0.05
N GLN A 189 -29.54 4.34 1.09
CA GLN A 189 -29.24 5.67 1.62
C GLN A 189 -27.78 5.79 2.09
N ASP A 190 -27.24 4.77 2.78
CA ASP A 190 -25.83 4.77 3.19
C ASP A 190 -24.88 4.76 2.00
N ALA A 191 -25.25 4.05 0.91
CA ALA A 191 -24.46 4.03 -0.31
C ALA A 191 -24.52 5.37 -1.03
N LEU A 192 -25.71 5.97 -1.21
CA LEU A 192 -25.83 7.30 -1.79
C LEU A 192 -25.04 8.35 -0.99
N ALA A 193 -25.06 8.28 0.35
CA ALA A 193 -24.28 9.15 1.24
C ALA A 193 -22.76 8.88 1.24
N LEU A 194 -22.31 7.75 0.69
CA LEU A 194 -20.89 7.42 0.48
C LEU A 194 -20.40 7.87 -0.91
N GLU A 195 -21.31 7.96 -1.88
CA GLU A 195 -21.02 8.01 -3.31
C GLU A 195 -21.43 9.36 -3.96
N LEU A 196 -22.30 10.16 -3.35
CA LEU A 196 -22.74 11.48 -3.85
C LEU A 196 -22.46 12.61 -2.85
N GLU A 197 -22.28 13.84 -3.34
CA GLU A 197 -21.97 15.03 -2.53
C GLU A 197 -23.03 16.16 -2.65
N ALA A 198 -23.07 17.06 -1.67
CA ALA A 198 -23.76 18.36 -1.73
C ALA A 198 -25.21 18.32 -2.29
N GLU A 199 -25.52 19.16 -3.29
CA GLU A 199 -26.86 19.22 -3.91
C GLU A 199 -27.22 17.92 -4.66
N ASP A 200 -26.23 17.14 -5.10
CA ASP A 200 -26.44 15.86 -5.78
C ASP A 200 -26.85 14.77 -4.77
N LEU A 201 -26.19 14.70 -3.61
CA LEU A 201 -26.64 13.88 -2.48
C LEU A 201 -28.04 14.29 -2.01
N LYS A 202 -28.27 15.59 -1.84
CA LYS A 202 -29.56 16.15 -1.44
C LYS A 202 -30.67 15.84 -2.46
N ARG A 203 -30.38 15.89 -3.76
CA ARG A 203 -31.29 15.48 -4.85
C ARG A 203 -31.61 13.99 -4.79
N ALA A 204 -30.61 13.14 -4.54
CA ALA A 204 -30.81 11.70 -4.39
C ALA A 204 -31.59 11.34 -3.10
N LEU A 205 -31.30 12.01 -1.98
CA LEU A 205 -31.99 11.81 -0.70
C LEU A 205 -33.39 12.43 -0.67
N ALA A 206 -33.67 13.46 -1.48
CA ALA A 206 -35.03 13.99 -1.66
C ALA A 206 -36.02 12.95 -2.22
N ALA A 207 -35.55 11.88 -2.85
CA ALA A 207 -36.38 10.73 -3.21
C ALA A 207 -36.86 9.91 -1.98
N PHE A 208 -36.19 10.05 -0.83
CA PHE A 208 -36.44 9.27 0.40
C PHE A 208 -37.12 10.07 1.53
N GLU A 209 -37.18 11.40 1.46
CA GLU A 209 -37.74 12.24 2.53
C GLU A 209 -39.22 12.64 2.34
N PRO A 210 -40.09 12.38 3.33
CA PRO A 210 -41.13 13.31 3.74
C PRO A 210 -40.49 14.41 4.61
N GLN A 211 -40.56 15.67 4.18
CA GLN A 211 -39.83 16.79 4.81
C GLN A 211 -40.25 17.13 6.25
N VAL A 212 -39.29 17.52 7.12
CA VAL A 212 -39.32 18.59 8.16
C VAL A 212 -38.04 18.56 9.06
N PRO A 213 -37.51 19.69 9.61
CA PRO A 213 -36.07 19.83 9.93
C PRO A 213 -35.62 19.83 11.43
N VAL A 214 -34.30 20.03 11.63
CA VAL A 214 -33.42 19.71 12.80
C VAL A 214 -33.23 20.85 13.83
N ALA A 215 -32.75 20.53 15.05
CA ALA A 215 -32.34 21.47 16.12
C ALA A 215 -30.94 21.14 16.76
N THR A 216 -30.42 22.05 17.59
CA THR A 216 -28.97 22.37 17.78
C THR A 216 -28.26 21.88 19.07
N THR A 217 -26.95 22.19 19.17
CA THR A 217 -25.90 21.61 20.07
C THR A 217 -25.53 22.47 21.30
N ALA A 218 -24.64 21.94 22.18
CA ALA A 218 -24.08 22.62 23.37
C ALA A 218 -22.54 22.39 23.52
N PRO A 219 -21.79 23.24 24.27
CA PRO A 219 -20.31 23.28 24.25
C PRO A 219 -19.59 22.52 25.39
N VAL A 220 -18.30 22.23 25.20
CA VAL A 220 -17.41 21.47 26.12
C VAL A 220 -16.26 22.34 26.67
N LYS A 221 -15.77 22.04 27.89
CA LYS A 221 -14.71 22.78 28.60
C LYS A 221 -13.31 22.15 28.48
N THR A 222 -12.29 22.99 28.69
CA THR A 222 -10.84 22.75 28.59
C THR A 222 -10.27 21.75 29.62
N PRO A 223 -9.26 20.90 29.27
CA PRO A 223 -8.67 19.93 30.20
C PRO A 223 -7.48 20.45 31.02
N ALA A 224 -7.17 19.73 32.12
CA ALA A 224 -6.11 20.05 33.08
C ALA A 224 -4.78 19.31 32.81
N LYS A 225 -3.72 19.74 33.50
CA LYS A 225 -2.32 19.31 33.34
C LYS A 225 -2.10 17.85 33.79
N VAL A 226 -1.67 16.97 32.87
CA VAL A 226 -1.51 15.51 33.10
C VAL A 226 -0.04 15.13 33.37
N SER A 227 0.18 14.19 34.30
CA SER A 227 1.49 13.57 34.58
C SER A 227 1.90 12.56 33.50
N ALA A 228 3.20 12.39 33.25
CA ALA A 228 3.70 11.44 32.26
C ALA A 228 3.16 10.02 32.48
N ALA A 229 2.50 9.46 31.46
CA ALA A 229 1.91 8.13 31.51
C ALA A 229 2.99 7.04 31.61
N ALA A 230 2.75 6.03 32.45
CA ALA A 230 3.58 4.83 32.49
C ALA A 230 3.38 4.02 31.20
N LYS A 231 4.44 3.40 30.68
CA LYS A 231 4.35 2.57 29.47
C LYS A 231 3.45 1.35 29.72
N THR A 232 2.43 1.19 28.89
CA THR A 232 1.55 0.02 28.88
C THR A 232 2.35 -1.29 28.72
N SER A 233 2.05 -2.31 29.52
CA SER A 233 2.79 -3.57 29.50
C SER A 233 2.43 -4.43 28.28
N ALA A 234 3.29 -5.38 27.89
CA ALA A 234 3.00 -6.29 26.78
C ALA A 234 1.73 -7.16 27.04
N SER A 235 1.46 -7.47 28.31
CA SER A 235 0.22 -8.15 28.74
C SER A 235 -1.01 -7.29 28.51
N ASP A 236 -0.93 -5.99 28.81
CA ASP A 236 -2.04 -5.06 28.62
C ASP A 236 -2.26 -4.76 27.13
N ILE A 237 -1.18 -4.66 26.34
CA ILE A 237 -1.26 -4.57 24.87
C ILE A 237 -2.03 -5.76 24.29
N GLN A 238 -1.69 -7.00 24.69
CA GLN A 238 -2.41 -8.19 24.24
C GLN A 238 -3.89 -8.14 24.64
N LYS A 239 -4.19 -7.84 25.90
CA LYS A 239 -5.56 -7.71 26.40
C LYS A 239 -6.38 -6.66 25.63
N ASN A 240 -5.77 -5.52 25.29
CA ASN A 240 -6.41 -4.46 24.52
C ASN A 240 -6.65 -4.87 23.06
N LEU A 241 -5.69 -5.57 22.44
CA LEU A 241 -5.86 -6.11 21.10
C LEU A 241 -6.88 -7.25 21.05
N ASP A 242 -7.00 -8.08 22.09
CA ASP A 242 -8.01 -9.15 22.18
C ASP A 242 -9.43 -8.61 22.40
N ALA A 243 -9.56 -7.47 23.10
CA ALA A 243 -10.84 -6.78 23.23
C ALA A 243 -11.39 -6.24 21.90
N ILE A 244 -10.54 -6.06 20.87
CA ILE A 244 -10.98 -5.68 19.53
C ILE A 244 -11.74 -6.83 18.87
N GLN A 245 -13.03 -6.63 18.66
CA GLN A 245 -13.92 -7.58 18.01
C GLN A 245 -13.81 -7.44 16.49
N VAL A 246 -13.68 -8.56 15.78
CA VAL A 246 -13.56 -8.59 14.30
C VAL A 246 -14.61 -9.53 13.75
N THR A 247 -15.48 -9.03 12.87
CA THR A 247 -16.39 -9.83 12.06
C THR A 247 -16.01 -9.68 10.59
N SER A 248 -15.49 -10.74 9.98
CA SER A 248 -15.09 -10.73 8.57
C SER A 248 -16.06 -11.54 7.71
N ARG A 249 -16.33 -11.04 6.51
CA ARG A 249 -17.13 -11.66 5.46
C ARG A 249 -16.27 -11.80 4.20
N ASP A 250 -16.20 -13.04 3.71
CA ASP A 250 -15.72 -13.35 2.36
C ASP A 250 -16.69 -12.74 1.33
N GLU A 251 -16.19 -11.86 0.47
CA GLU A 251 -16.90 -11.25 -0.66
C GLU A 251 -16.57 -11.94 -2.00
N GLY A 252 -15.74 -12.99 -1.97
CA GLY A 252 -15.41 -13.86 -3.09
C GLY A 252 -13.99 -13.65 -3.62
N VAL A 253 -13.80 -14.09 -4.86
CA VAL A 253 -12.57 -13.88 -5.63
C VAL A 253 -12.94 -13.17 -6.92
N ILE A 254 -12.26 -12.07 -7.22
CA ILE A 254 -12.45 -11.30 -8.44
C ILE A 254 -11.16 -11.24 -9.25
N GLN A 255 -11.32 -11.35 -10.56
CA GLN A 255 -10.24 -11.20 -11.53
C GLN A 255 -9.91 -9.71 -11.72
N ARG A 256 -8.72 -9.31 -11.30
CA ARG A 256 -8.24 -7.91 -11.37
C ARG A 256 -6.98 -7.78 -12.23
N GLY A 257 -6.74 -6.59 -12.75
CA GLY A 257 -5.48 -6.26 -13.40
C GLY A 257 -4.33 -6.36 -12.40
N ASN A 258 -3.20 -6.96 -12.79
CA ASN A 258 -2.06 -7.19 -11.89
C ASN A 258 -1.23 -5.91 -11.68
N ALA A 259 -1.86 -4.90 -11.07
CA ALA A 259 -1.25 -3.62 -10.73
C ALA A 259 -0.11 -3.78 -9.72
N VAL A 260 -0.23 -4.70 -8.76
CA VAL A 260 0.78 -4.95 -7.72
C VAL A 260 2.12 -5.35 -8.34
N GLU A 261 2.15 -6.41 -9.16
CA GLU A 261 3.43 -6.85 -9.72
C GLU A 261 3.97 -5.87 -10.77
N LEU A 262 3.09 -5.19 -11.51
CA LEU A 262 3.48 -4.11 -12.43
C LEU A 262 4.04 -2.88 -11.68
N ASN A 263 3.58 -2.61 -10.46
CA ASN A 263 4.09 -1.54 -9.59
C ASN A 263 5.45 -1.90 -8.98
N ASN A 264 5.72 -3.18 -8.75
CA ASN A 264 7.04 -3.67 -8.35
C ASN A 264 8.04 -3.62 -9.52
N LEU A 265 7.63 -4.08 -10.72
CA LEU A 265 8.47 -4.09 -11.93
C LEU A 265 8.74 -2.67 -12.47
N ILE A 266 7.75 -1.78 -12.39
CA ILE A 266 7.83 -0.37 -12.79
C ILE A 266 7.48 0.54 -11.60
N PRO A 267 8.44 0.86 -10.72
CA PRO A 267 8.19 1.77 -9.59
C PRO A 267 7.68 3.13 -10.05
N ILE A 268 6.54 3.56 -9.50
CA ILE A 268 5.76 4.73 -9.94
C ILE A 268 6.58 6.04 -9.99
N ASN A 269 7.51 6.24 -9.05
CA ASN A 269 8.26 7.50 -8.92
C ASN A 269 9.38 7.69 -9.96
N VAL A 270 9.51 6.82 -10.96
CA VAL A 270 10.51 6.99 -12.02
C VAL A 270 9.91 7.82 -13.16
N ALA A 271 9.90 9.14 -13.00
CA ALA A 271 9.49 10.11 -14.04
C ALA A 271 10.41 10.15 -15.28
N LYS A 272 11.21 9.10 -15.50
CA LYS A 272 12.27 8.99 -16.51
C LYS A 272 12.01 7.90 -17.58
N TRP A 273 11.05 7.00 -17.39
CA TRP A 273 10.69 6.06 -18.46
C TRP A 273 10.01 6.83 -19.60
N LYS A 274 10.41 6.54 -20.83
CA LYS A 274 9.81 7.09 -22.05
C LYS A 274 9.33 5.92 -22.93
N PRO A 275 8.05 5.86 -23.33
CA PRO A 275 6.96 6.74 -22.90
C PRO A 275 6.63 6.59 -21.39
N PRO A 276 5.87 7.52 -20.79
CA PRO A 276 5.49 7.43 -19.38
C PRO A 276 4.67 6.18 -19.08
N LYS A 277 4.81 5.63 -17.86
CA LYS A 277 4.10 4.42 -17.40
C LYS A 277 2.60 4.41 -17.74
N ALA A 278 1.92 5.54 -17.54
CA ALA A 278 0.49 5.68 -17.82
C ALA A 278 0.13 5.39 -19.28
N ALA A 279 0.98 5.78 -20.25
CA ALA A 279 0.74 5.53 -21.67
C ALA A 279 0.87 4.05 -22.04
N ILE A 280 1.78 3.32 -21.39
CA ILE A 280 2.00 1.87 -21.60
C ILE A 280 0.92 1.05 -20.91
N TYR A 281 0.46 1.49 -19.74
CA TYR A 281 -0.56 0.79 -18.97
C TYR A 281 -1.99 1.05 -19.47
N LYS A 282 -2.26 2.22 -20.08
CA LYS A 282 -3.61 2.59 -20.56
C LYS A 282 -4.28 1.51 -21.43
N PRO A 283 -3.64 0.92 -22.45
CA PRO A 283 -4.26 -0.14 -23.26
C PRO A 283 -4.59 -1.41 -22.45
N LEU A 284 -3.77 -1.77 -21.46
CA LEU A 284 -4.10 -2.87 -20.55
C LEU A 284 -5.28 -2.51 -19.65
N LYS A 285 -5.28 -1.32 -19.04
CA LYS A 285 -6.41 -0.83 -18.22
C LYS A 285 -7.73 -0.86 -19.02
N GLU A 286 -7.72 -0.40 -20.26
CA GLU A 286 -8.89 -0.41 -21.15
C GLU A 286 -9.35 -1.84 -21.46
N ALA A 287 -8.42 -2.76 -21.76
CA ALA A 287 -8.76 -4.17 -21.98
C ALA A 287 -9.30 -4.85 -20.71
N VAL A 288 -8.74 -4.55 -19.52
CA VAL A 288 -9.22 -5.06 -18.23
C VAL A 288 -10.62 -4.53 -17.92
N LYS A 289 -10.91 -3.25 -18.17
CA LYS A 289 -12.27 -2.70 -18.05
C LYS A 289 -13.24 -3.41 -18.99
N ALA A 290 -12.89 -3.52 -20.28
CA ALA A 290 -13.73 -4.20 -21.26
C ALA A 290 -14.01 -5.68 -20.90
N ARG A 291 -13.04 -6.36 -20.28
CA ARG A 291 -13.20 -7.71 -19.72
C ARG A 291 -14.17 -7.73 -18.54
N GLY A 292 -14.07 -6.77 -17.61
CA GLY A 292 -15.00 -6.60 -16.49
C GLY A 292 -16.44 -6.35 -16.98
N ASP A 293 -16.61 -5.42 -17.92
CA ASP A 293 -17.88 -5.12 -18.57
C ASP A 293 -18.48 -6.37 -19.27
N ALA A 294 -17.63 -7.18 -19.92
CA ALA A 294 -18.04 -8.44 -20.55
C ALA A 294 -18.41 -9.53 -19.53
N GLN A 295 -17.70 -9.66 -18.42
CA GLN A 295 -18.04 -10.58 -17.32
C GLN A 295 -19.39 -10.19 -16.70
N ALA A 296 -19.60 -8.91 -16.41
CA ALA A 296 -20.87 -8.42 -15.89
C ALA A 296 -22.04 -8.68 -16.87
N ALA A 297 -21.77 -8.69 -18.18
CA ALA A 297 -22.76 -9.08 -19.19
C ALA A 297 -23.05 -10.61 -19.20
N VAL A 298 -22.06 -11.46 -18.90
CA VAL A 298 -22.26 -12.91 -18.69
C VAL A 298 -23.13 -13.14 -17.45
N ASP A 299 -22.81 -12.48 -16.33
CA ASP A 299 -23.50 -12.65 -15.05
C ASP A 299 -24.96 -12.18 -15.11
N LYS A 300 -25.26 -11.15 -15.93
CA LYS A 300 -26.62 -10.63 -16.18
C LYS A 300 -27.41 -11.43 -17.23
N ALA A 301 -26.79 -12.35 -17.97
CA ALA A 301 -27.45 -13.02 -19.10
C ALA A 301 -28.39 -14.16 -18.66
N THR A 302 -29.70 -13.94 -18.82
CA THR A 302 -30.75 -14.88 -18.37
C THR A 302 -31.12 -15.96 -19.37
N THR A 303 -30.85 -15.78 -20.67
CA THR A 303 -31.20 -16.74 -21.74
C THR A 303 -29.96 -17.38 -22.36
N GLU A 304 -30.03 -18.62 -22.83
CA GLU A 304 -28.89 -19.33 -23.43
C GLU A 304 -28.27 -18.60 -24.64
N PRO A 305 -29.03 -17.99 -25.58
CA PRO A 305 -28.44 -17.17 -26.62
C PRO A 305 -27.69 -15.95 -26.08
N ALA A 306 -28.22 -15.28 -25.06
CA ALA A 306 -27.58 -14.13 -24.44
C ALA A 306 -26.28 -14.54 -23.70
N LYS A 307 -26.31 -15.65 -22.95
CA LYS A 307 -25.11 -16.20 -22.27
C LYS A 307 -24.03 -16.54 -23.28
N LYS A 308 -24.38 -17.24 -24.37
CA LYS A 308 -23.41 -17.59 -25.42
C LYS A 308 -22.81 -16.36 -26.10
N ALA A 309 -23.62 -15.33 -26.36
CA ALA A 309 -23.14 -14.06 -26.91
C ALA A 309 -22.24 -13.27 -25.94
N ALA A 310 -22.59 -13.25 -24.65
CA ALA A 310 -21.78 -12.61 -23.61
C ALA A 310 -20.45 -13.36 -23.38
N GLN A 311 -20.48 -14.69 -23.35
CA GLN A 311 -19.29 -15.54 -23.21
C GLN A 311 -18.30 -15.31 -24.35
N ALA A 312 -18.79 -15.21 -25.60
CA ALA A 312 -17.94 -14.88 -26.74
C ALA A 312 -17.29 -13.48 -26.65
N LYS A 313 -17.99 -12.50 -26.04
CA LYS A 313 -17.40 -11.18 -25.74
C LYS A 313 -16.32 -11.26 -24.65
N LEU A 314 -16.55 -12.05 -23.60
CA LEU A 314 -15.58 -12.28 -22.53
C LEU A 314 -14.30 -12.94 -23.07
N GLU A 315 -14.43 -14.01 -23.87
CA GLU A 315 -13.29 -14.65 -24.53
C GLU A 315 -12.51 -13.71 -25.48
N ALA A 316 -13.20 -12.77 -26.13
CA ALA A 316 -12.55 -11.76 -26.96
C ALA A 316 -11.79 -10.73 -26.11
N ALA A 317 -12.36 -10.31 -24.97
CA ALA A 317 -11.71 -9.41 -24.02
C ALA A 317 -10.51 -10.07 -23.32
N ASP A 318 -10.59 -11.35 -22.94
CA ASP A 318 -9.47 -12.13 -22.41
C ASP A 318 -8.28 -12.14 -23.38
N LYS A 319 -8.53 -12.31 -24.69
CA LYS A 319 -7.49 -12.23 -25.74
C LYS A 319 -6.89 -10.83 -25.86
N GLN A 320 -7.69 -9.77 -25.71
CA GLN A 320 -7.19 -8.38 -25.70
C GLN A 320 -6.30 -8.11 -24.47
N VAL A 321 -6.71 -8.58 -23.29
CA VAL A 321 -5.93 -8.47 -22.05
C VAL A 321 -4.60 -9.23 -22.15
N ALA A 322 -4.61 -10.45 -22.68
CA ALA A 322 -3.40 -11.22 -22.94
C ALA A 322 -2.45 -10.51 -23.91
N ALA A 323 -2.97 -10.00 -25.03
CA ALA A 323 -2.18 -9.26 -26.02
C ALA A 323 -1.61 -7.93 -25.47
N ALA A 324 -2.34 -7.24 -24.59
CA ALA A 324 -1.86 -6.06 -23.89
C ALA A 324 -0.77 -6.41 -22.85
N GLY A 325 -0.92 -7.52 -22.14
CA GLY A 325 0.08 -8.05 -21.21
C GLY A 325 1.42 -8.38 -21.88
N GLU A 326 1.40 -9.05 -23.03
CA GLU A 326 2.62 -9.37 -23.77
C GLU A 326 3.33 -8.12 -24.34
N LYS A 327 2.59 -7.09 -24.75
CA LYS A 327 3.17 -5.78 -25.11
C LYS A 327 3.90 -5.15 -23.92
N ILE A 328 3.33 -5.23 -22.72
CA ILE A 328 3.95 -4.74 -21.48
C ILE A 328 5.23 -5.53 -21.16
N LYS A 329 5.22 -6.87 -21.31
CA LYS A 329 6.43 -7.69 -21.13
C LYS A 329 7.55 -7.32 -22.12
N GLY A 330 7.22 -7.16 -23.40
CA GLY A 330 8.19 -6.75 -24.42
C GLY A 330 8.87 -5.43 -24.04
N TRP A 331 8.06 -4.41 -23.75
CA TRP A 331 8.55 -3.10 -23.33
C TRP A 331 9.39 -3.15 -22.04
N LEU A 332 8.97 -3.95 -21.04
CA LEU A 332 9.71 -4.17 -19.79
C LEU A 332 11.11 -4.74 -20.02
N LYS A 333 11.26 -5.70 -20.95
CA LYS A 333 12.55 -6.31 -21.30
C LYS A 333 13.49 -5.31 -21.96
N GLU A 334 12.98 -4.50 -22.89
CA GLU A 334 13.74 -3.43 -23.56
C GLU A 334 14.26 -2.38 -22.57
N HIS A 335 13.45 -2.05 -21.56
CA HIS A 335 13.70 -0.93 -20.65
C HIS A 335 14.23 -1.35 -19.26
N ILE A 336 14.52 -2.64 -19.03
CA ILE A 336 14.93 -3.19 -17.72
C ILE A 336 16.10 -2.44 -17.06
N ASN A 337 17.02 -1.88 -17.85
CA ASN A 337 18.16 -1.10 -17.37
C ASN A 337 17.76 0.21 -16.66
N ALA A 338 16.53 0.71 -16.85
CA ALA A 338 15.96 1.85 -16.14
C ALA A 338 15.36 1.49 -14.76
N ASN A 339 15.29 0.19 -14.41
CA ASN A 339 14.77 -0.23 -13.11
C ASN A 339 15.69 0.27 -11.96
N PRO A 340 15.15 0.90 -10.90
CA PRO A 340 15.96 1.46 -9.80
C PRO A 340 16.82 0.46 -9.02
N GLU A 341 16.43 -0.81 -8.92
CA GLU A 341 17.20 -1.85 -8.22
C GLU A 341 18.46 -2.18 -9.01
N LEU A 342 18.30 -2.48 -10.30
CA LEU A 342 19.41 -2.73 -11.22
C LEU A 342 20.29 -1.48 -11.37
N GLY A 343 19.70 -0.27 -11.40
CA GLY A 343 20.44 0.99 -11.39
C GLY A 343 21.33 1.18 -10.15
N ARG A 344 20.85 0.79 -8.96
CA ARG A 344 21.68 0.80 -7.73
C ARG A 344 22.80 -0.24 -7.81
N ALA A 345 22.51 -1.47 -8.23
CA ALA A 345 23.53 -2.52 -8.36
C ALA A 345 24.62 -2.16 -9.38
N ASN A 346 24.24 -1.62 -10.54
CA ASN A 346 25.17 -1.10 -11.55
C ASN A 346 26.00 0.08 -11.02
N THR A 347 25.43 0.93 -10.16
CA THR A 347 26.17 2.01 -9.49
C THR A 347 27.23 1.46 -8.53
N ALA A 348 26.91 0.39 -7.78
CA ALA A 348 27.88 -0.29 -6.93
C ALA A 348 29.03 -0.92 -7.75
N VAL A 349 28.73 -1.54 -8.90
CA VAL A 349 29.73 -2.03 -9.85
C VAL A 349 30.63 -0.89 -10.34
N LYS A 350 30.05 0.26 -10.71
CA LYS A 350 30.80 1.44 -11.14
C LYS A 350 31.79 1.91 -10.06
N HIS A 351 31.32 2.07 -8.83
CA HIS A 351 32.17 2.50 -7.71
C HIS A 351 33.27 1.47 -7.37
N ALA A 352 32.97 0.18 -7.40
CA ALA A 352 34.00 -0.85 -7.20
C ALA A 352 35.07 -0.82 -8.32
N LYS A 353 34.66 -0.57 -9.57
CA LYS A 353 35.59 -0.39 -10.70
C LYS A 353 36.45 0.87 -10.55
N GLU A 354 35.86 1.99 -10.11
CA GLU A 354 36.57 3.23 -9.79
C GLU A 354 37.61 3.02 -8.66
N GLN A 355 37.28 2.23 -7.63
CA GLN A 355 38.20 1.88 -6.54
C GLN A 355 39.39 1.02 -7.02
N VAL A 356 39.14 0.00 -7.86
CA VAL A 356 40.22 -0.81 -8.45
C VAL A 356 41.17 0.06 -9.28
N ALA A 357 40.64 0.90 -10.17
CA ALA A 357 41.45 1.78 -11.01
C ALA A 357 42.23 2.83 -10.18
N ALA A 358 41.65 3.33 -9.09
CA ALA A 358 42.33 4.24 -8.17
C ALA A 358 43.50 3.57 -7.43
N LEU A 359 43.34 2.32 -6.99
CA LEU A 359 44.42 1.54 -6.39
C LEU A 359 45.53 1.21 -7.38
N GLU A 360 45.20 0.75 -8.60
CA GLU A 360 46.19 0.48 -9.64
C GLU A 360 47.02 1.74 -9.98
N LYS A 361 46.35 2.90 -10.10
CA LYS A 361 47.02 4.21 -10.28
C LYS A 361 47.85 4.64 -9.07
N LYS A 362 47.45 4.29 -7.83
CA LYS A 362 48.22 4.55 -6.61
C LYS A 362 49.48 3.68 -6.56
N HIS A 363 49.36 2.40 -6.88
CA HIS A 363 50.47 1.44 -6.86
C HIS A 363 51.52 1.79 -7.93
N ALA A 364 51.08 2.13 -9.15
CA ALA A 364 51.95 2.60 -10.23
C ALA A 364 52.72 3.90 -9.91
N LYS A 365 52.30 4.66 -8.89
CA LYS A 365 52.94 5.90 -8.43
C LYS A 365 53.71 5.76 -7.11
N ALA A 366 53.68 4.59 -6.48
CA ALA A 366 54.33 4.38 -5.20
C ALA A 366 55.86 4.34 -5.37
N LYS A 367 56.58 5.11 -4.55
CA LYS A 367 58.04 4.99 -4.47
C LYS A 367 58.38 3.67 -3.78
N VAL A 368 59.14 2.81 -4.45
CA VAL A 368 59.62 1.54 -3.87
C VAL A 368 60.71 1.85 -2.83
N PRO A 369 60.62 1.35 -1.58
CA PRO A 369 61.69 1.45 -0.59
C PRO A 369 63.02 0.87 -1.10
N LYS A 370 64.14 1.40 -0.60
CA LYS A 370 65.47 0.83 -0.89
C LYS A 370 65.73 -0.47 -0.12
N GLU A 371 65.19 -0.57 1.10
CA GLU A 371 65.32 -1.76 1.94
C GLU A 371 64.47 -2.92 1.39
N PRO A 372 65.05 -4.12 1.15
CA PRO A 372 64.33 -5.24 0.54
C PRO A 372 63.06 -5.66 1.29
N GLU A 373 63.12 -5.74 2.62
CA GLU A 373 61.98 -6.16 3.46
C GLU A 373 60.82 -5.16 3.40
N ALA A 374 61.13 -3.86 3.38
CA ALA A 374 60.13 -2.80 3.24
C ALA A 374 59.52 -2.78 1.83
N ALA A 375 60.31 -3.05 0.79
CA ALA A 375 59.83 -3.18 -0.58
C ALA A 375 58.93 -4.40 -0.76
N GLU A 376 59.26 -5.55 -0.15
CA GLU A 376 58.41 -6.73 -0.18
C GLU A 376 57.12 -6.53 0.61
N THR A 377 57.20 -5.89 1.78
CA THR A 377 56.03 -5.55 2.61
C THR A 377 55.04 -4.66 1.84
N LEU A 378 55.53 -3.57 1.24
CA LEU A 378 54.72 -2.70 0.38
C LEU A 378 54.07 -3.48 -0.78
N LYS A 379 54.81 -4.38 -1.43
CA LYS A 379 54.28 -5.21 -2.53
C LYS A 379 53.17 -6.16 -2.04
N ARG A 380 53.33 -6.78 -0.86
CA ARG A 380 52.32 -7.63 -0.24
C ARG A 380 51.06 -6.84 0.13
N GLU A 381 51.20 -5.68 0.77
CA GLU A 381 50.08 -4.79 1.11
C GLU A 381 49.31 -4.31 -0.12
N GLN A 382 50.02 -3.84 -1.14
CA GLN A 382 49.41 -3.41 -2.42
C GLN A 382 48.67 -4.55 -3.10
N LYS A 383 49.23 -5.76 -3.11
CA LYS A 383 48.55 -6.95 -3.64
C LYS A 383 47.28 -7.25 -2.86
N THR A 384 47.35 -7.33 -1.53
CA THR A 384 46.18 -7.60 -0.67
C THR A 384 45.07 -6.56 -0.85
N ALA A 385 45.42 -5.27 -0.92
CA ALA A 385 44.46 -4.20 -1.15
C ALA A 385 43.79 -4.29 -2.55
N LEU A 386 44.57 -4.61 -3.59
CA LEU A 386 44.06 -4.76 -4.95
C LEU A 386 43.19 -6.01 -5.11
N ASP A 387 43.61 -7.13 -4.53
CA ASP A 387 42.84 -8.39 -4.55
C ASP A 387 41.51 -8.21 -3.81
N ALA A 388 41.50 -7.53 -2.65
CA ALA A 388 40.28 -7.21 -1.91
C ALA A 388 39.33 -6.28 -2.70
N ALA A 389 39.87 -5.30 -3.43
CA ALA A 389 39.07 -4.43 -4.29
C ALA A 389 38.51 -5.18 -5.52
N LYS A 390 39.29 -6.08 -6.11
CA LYS A 390 38.84 -6.96 -7.21
C LYS A 390 37.75 -7.93 -6.74
N ALA A 391 37.89 -8.52 -5.55
CA ALA A 391 36.84 -9.35 -4.94
C ALA A 391 35.54 -8.57 -4.72
N LYS A 392 35.60 -7.31 -4.25
CA LYS A 392 34.43 -6.43 -4.13
C LYS A 392 33.79 -6.12 -5.49
N LEU A 393 34.58 -5.90 -6.54
CA LEU A 393 34.08 -5.70 -7.91
C LEU A 393 33.36 -6.96 -8.42
N THR A 394 33.96 -8.14 -8.27
CA THR A 394 33.31 -9.42 -8.64
C THR A 394 32.00 -9.62 -7.88
N ALA A 395 31.98 -9.40 -6.56
CA ALA A 395 30.76 -9.51 -5.76
C ALA A 395 29.66 -8.54 -6.21
N ALA A 396 30.02 -7.28 -6.53
CA ALA A 396 29.08 -6.30 -7.07
C ALA A 396 28.54 -6.71 -8.45
N GLN A 397 29.39 -7.28 -9.33
CA GLN A 397 29.00 -7.77 -10.65
C GLN A 397 28.05 -8.97 -10.55
N THR A 398 28.36 -9.96 -9.70
CA THR A 398 27.49 -11.11 -9.43
C THR A 398 26.15 -10.66 -8.85
N HIS A 399 26.14 -9.68 -7.94
CA HIS A 399 24.90 -9.11 -7.40
C HIS A 399 24.07 -8.40 -8.48
N ALA A 400 24.68 -7.55 -9.31
CA ALA A 400 23.98 -6.86 -10.40
C ALA A 400 23.39 -7.83 -11.43
N GLN A 401 24.13 -8.90 -11.77
CA GLN A 401 23.64 -9.95 -12.66
C GLN A 401 22.45 -10.72 -12.01
N SER A 402 22.57 -11.12 -10.74
CA SER A 402 21.49 -11.78 -10.01
C SER A 402 20.22 -10.92 -9.90
N VAL A 403 20.35 -9.61 -9.68
CA VAL A 403 19.22 -8.66 -9.70
C VAL A 403 18.58 -8.60 -11.09
N LYS A 404 19.39 -8.53 -12.16
CA LYS A 404 18.89 -8.52 -13.54
C LYS A 404 18.14 -9.80 -13.90
N ASP A 405 18.68 -10.96 -13.55
CA ASP A 405 18.07 -12.26 -13.86
C ASP A 405 16.77 -12.47 -13.06
N GLY A 406 16.74 -12.05 -11.79
CA GLY A 406 15.52 -12.04 -10.98
C GLY A 406 14.43 -11.12 -11.56
N LEU A 407 14.80 -9.94 -12.04
CA LEU A 407 13.87 -9.03 -12.73
C LEU A 407 13.35 -9.62 -14.05
N MET A 408 14.21 -10.24 -14.87
CA MET A 408 13.80 -10.91 -16.11
C MET A 408 12.81 -12.05 -15.84
N ALA A 409 13.11 -12.92 -14.88
CA ALA A 409 12.22 -14.03 -14.51
C ALA A 409 10.84 -13.56 -14.03
N ARG A 410 10.77 -12.43 -13.32
CA ARG A 410 9.50 -11.79 -12.92
C ARG A 410 8.73 -11.17 -14.10
N ILE A 411 9.44 -10.59 -15.06
CA ILE A 411 8.81 -10.08 -16.30
C ILE A 411 8.23 -11.23 -17.12
N ASP A 412 8.95 -12.34 -17.25
CA ASP A 412 8.47 -13.54 -17.96
C ASP A 412 7.24 -14.16 -17.26
N GLY A 413 7.29 -14.26 -15.93
CA GLY A 413 6.20 -14.76 -15.09
C GLY A 413 5.04 -13.78 -14.88
N TYR A 414 5.09 -12.55 -15.40
CA TYR A 414 4.03 -11.57 -15.22
C TYR A 414 2.72 -12.04 -15.90
N THR A 415 1.63 -12.12 -15.15
CA THR A 415 0.28 -12.26 -15.70
C THR A 415 -0.42 -10.90 -15.69
N PRO A 416 -1.11 -10.48 -16.76
CA PRO A 416 -1.83 -9.21 -16.80
C PRO A 416 -3.03 -9.19 -15.84
N MET A 417 -3.57 -10.36 -15.51
CA MET A 417 -4.66 -10.58 -14.55
C MET A 417 -4.21 -11.46 -13.40
N VAL A 418 -4.84 -11.29 -12.24
CA VAL A 418 -4.69 -12.13 -11.05
C VAL A 418 -6.04 -12.30 -10.33
N ASP A 419 -6.20 -13.44 -9.67
CA ASP A 419 -7.28 -13.66 -8.71
C ASP A 419 -6.99 -12.87 -7.43
N VAL A 420 -7.92 -11.99 -7.07
CA VAL A 420 -7.87 -11.19 -5.84
C VAL A 420 -9.06 -11.58 -4.98
N HIS A 421 -8.77 -12.25 -3.86
CA HIS A 421 -9.75 -12.50 -2.81
C HIS A 421 -10.15 -11.17 -2.16
N GLN A 422 -11.42 -11.04 -1.79
CA GLN A 422 -11.92 -9.88 -1.08
C GLN A 422 -12.58 -10.28 0.24
N THR A 423 -12.16 -9.60 1.31
CA THR A 423 -12.68 -9.72 2.65
C THR A 423 -13.16 -8.34 3.11
N ARG A 424 -14.44 -8.24 3.46
CA ARG A 424 -14.96 -7.10 4.23
C ARG A 424 -14.89 -7.41 5.71
N SER A 425 -14.36 -6.50 6.51
CA SER A 425 -14.29 -6.63 7.97
C SER A 425 -14.97 -5.47 8.65
N ASP A 426 -15.92 -5.77 9.51
CA ASP A 426 -16.48 -4.85 10.51
C ASP A 426 -15.74 -5.11 11.83
N VAL A 427 -15.10 -4.08 12.37
CA VAL A 427 -14.21 -4.16 13.53
C VAL A 427 -14.67 -3.17 14.59
N THR A 428 -14.83 -3.63 15.83
CA THR A 428 -15.22 -2.76 16.95
C THR A 428 -14.03 -2.53 17.87
N VAL A 429 -13.62 -1.26 17.99
CA VAL A 429 -12.55 -0.79 18.87
C VAL A 429 -13.17 0.20 19.86
N ASP A 430 -13.14 -0.11 21.15
CA ASP A 430 -13.70 0.75 22.23
C ASP A 430 -15.15 1.24 22.02
N GLY A 431 -15.98 0.44 21.36
CA GLY A 431 -17.37 0.78 21.03
C GLY A 431 -17.56 1.50 19.69
N THR A 432 -16.48 1.97 19.07
CA THR A 432 -16.51 2.49 17.70
C THR A 432 -16.41 1.34 16.70
N THR A 433 -17.45 1.17 15.88
CA THR A 433 -17.42 0.25 14.74
C THR A 433 -16.80 0.93 13.53
N VAL A 434 -15.84 0.24 12.90
CA VAL A 434 -15.21 0.64 11.65
C VAL A 434 -15.42 -0.46 10.62
N ARG A 435 -15.58 -0.07 9.34
CA ARG A 435 -15.75 -0.98 8.21
C ARG A 435 -14.61 -0.80 7.24
N MET A 436 -14.03 -1.91 6.81
CA MET A 436 -12.95 -1.93 5.84
C MET A 436 -13.04 -3.12 4.88
N ARG A 437 -12.39 -2.97 3.73
CA ARG A 437 -12.32 -3.97 2.65
C ARG A 437 -10.87 -4.09 2.19
N ASP A 438 -10.47 -5.25 1.68
CA ASP A 438 -9.18 -5.43 0.99
C ASP A 438 -9.37 -5.61 -0.53
N GLY A 439 -8.27 -5.85 -1.24
CA GLY A 439 -8.30 -6.12 -2.67
C GLY A 439 -8.69 -4.91 -3.53
N ARG A 440 -8.44 -3.67 -3.08
CA ARG A 440 -8.71 -2.45 -3.85
C ARG A 440 -7.76 -2.30 -5.04
N GLU A 441 -8.32 -2.12 -6.25
CA GLU A 441 -7.57 -1.91 -7.48
C GLU A 441 -7.50 -0.44 -7.87
N THR A 442 -6.29 0.09 -7.97
CA THR A 442 -6.00 1.39 -8.58
C THR A 442 -4.68 1.29 -9.33
N ALA A 443 -4.32 2.35 -10.06
CA ALA A 443 -2.99 2.46 -10.67
C ALA A 443 -1.83 2.42 -9.64
N TYR A 444 -2.09 2.66 -8.34
CA TYR A 444 -1.07 2.71 -7.29
C TYR A 444 -1.11 1.51 -6.32
N THR A 445 -2.03 0.56 -6.50
CA THR A 445 -2.11 -0.64 -5.65
C THR A 445 -0.80 -1.45 -5.71
N ASN A 446 -0.13 -1.59 -4.56
CA ASN A 446 1.09 -2.39 -4.39
C ASN A 446 0.95 -3.46 -3.28
N SER A 447 -0.25 -3.66 -2.72
CA SER A 447 -0.61 -4.87 -1.97
C SER A 447 -2.11 -5.15 -2.12
N TRP A 448 -2.48 -6.41 -2.37
CA TRP A 448 -3.88 -6.84 -2.40
C TRP A 448 -4.47 -7.09 -1.01
N LYS A 449 -3.62 -7.39 -0.01
CA LYS A 449 -4.01 -7.58 1.40
C LYS A 449 -4.10 -6.28 2.19
N ALA A 450 -3.83 -5.18 1.52
CA ALA A 450 -4.00 -3.86 2.09
C ALA A 450 -5.46 -3.47 2.04
N ILE A 451 -5.83 -2.66 3.02
CA ILE A 451 -7.20 -2.34 3.38
C ILE A 451 -7.48 -0.85 3.20
N ASP A 452 -8.73 -0.55 2.93
CA ASP A 452 -9.28 0.79 3.01
C ASP A 452 -10.64 0.78 3.71
N GLY A 453 -10.98 1.89 4.37
CA GLY A 453 -12.15 1.94 5.23
C GLY A 453 -12.18 3.16 6.15
N GLY A 454 -13.13 3.14 7.09
CA GLY A 454 -13.33 4.18 8.09
C GLY A 454 -14.38 3.76 9.11
N ALA A 455 -14.68 4.65 10.06
CA ALA A 455 -15.77 4.50 11.01
C ALA A 455 -17.12 4.49 10.29
N THR A 456 -18.09 3.72 10.83
CA THR A 456 -19.45 3.66 10.26
C THR A 456 -20.36 4.78 10.78
N GLN A 457 -19.93 5.54 11.79
CA GLN A 457 -20.66 6.63 12.44
C GLN A 457 -19.67 7.66 13.02
N GLY A 458 -20.11 8.91 13.17
CA GLY A 458 -19.31 10.00 13.78
C GLY A 458 -18.15 10.51 12.92
N ASP A 459 -18.16 10.20 11.62
CA ASP A 459 -17.13 10.59 10.66
C ASP A 459 -17.70 10.77 9.23
N SER A 460 -18.78 11.54 9.13
CA SER A 460 -19.33 12.04 7.86
C SER A 460 -18.72 13.39 7.45
N HIS A 461 -18.98 13.87 6.24
CA HIS A 461 -18.61 15.25 5.86
C HIS A 461 -19.32 16.30 6.73
N THR A 462 -20.56 16.04 7.16
CA THR A 462 -21.27 16.87 8.14
C THR A 462 -20.54 16.90 9.50
N ASP A 463 -19.92 15.79 9.92
CA ASP A 463 -19.06 15.76 11.11
C ASP A 463 -17.78 16.56 10.88
N VAL A 464 -17.16 16.49 9.69
CA VAL A 464 -16.01 17.34 9.32
C VAL A 464 -16.35 18.83 9.44
N ASP A 465 -17.41 19.30 8.80
CA ASP A 465 -17.85 20.69 8.89
C ASP A 465 -18.18 21.10 10.34
N THR A 466 -18.86 20.21 11.08
CA THR A 466 -19.19 20.42 12.49
C THR A 466 -17.94 20.55 13.38
N GLN A 467 -16.89 19.77 13.13
CA GLN A 467 -15.65 19.86 13.89
C GLN A 467 -14.80 21.06 13.47
N LEU A 468 -14.78 21.41 12.18
CA LEU A 468 -14.12 22.61 11.68
C LEU A 468 -14.73 23.88 12.31
N ALA A 469 -16.07 23.99 12.35
CA ALA A 469 -16.76 25.07 13.03
C ALA A 469 -16.44 25.14 14.55
N LYS A 470 -16.29 23.97 15.21
CA LYS A 470 -15.90 23.89 16.64
C LYS A 470 -14.43 24.22 16.92
N SER A 471 -13.56 24.20 15.90
CA SER A 471 -12.10 24.34 16.09
C SER A 471 -11.63 25.76 16.38
N GLY A 472 -12.45 26.77 16.09
CA GLY A 472 -12.13 28.18 16.30
C GLY A 472 -11.13 28.78 15.30
N ILE A 473 -10.77 28.07 14.23
CA ILE A 473 -10.01 28.65 13.09
C ILE A 473 -10.93 29.52 12.22
N SER A 474 -10.37 30.45 11.42
CA SER A 474 -11.17 31.33 10.55
C SER A 474 -11.97 30.56 9.49
N GLU A 475 -13.09 31.13 9.04
CA GLU A 475 -14.00 30.52 8.07
C GLU A 475 -13.27 30.09 6.78
N ASP A 476 -12.38 30.92 6.24
CA ASP A 476 -11.58 30.61 5.05
C ASP A 476 -10.69 29.36 5.26
N ARG A 477 -10.14 29.20 6.47
CA ARG A 477 -9.34 28.01 6.84
C ARG A 477 -10.22 26.79 6.99
N GLN A 478 -11.44 26.93 7.55
CA GLN A 478 -12.44 25.87 7.57
C GLN A 478 -12.81 25.44 6.14
N LYS A 479 -13.12 26.39 5.25
CA LYS A 479 -13.49 26.20 3.84
C LYS A 479 -12.38 25.49 3.04
N ILE A 480 -11.12 25.87 3.23
CA ILE A 480 -9.96 25.16 2.63
C ILE A 480 -9.89 23.71 3.14
N LEU A 481 -9.97 23.50 4.45
CA LEU A 481 -9.85 22.16 5.05
C LEU A 481 -11.03 21.24 4.71
N ALA A 482 -12.26 21.76 4.64
CA ALA A 482 -13.44 21.05 4.16
C ALA A 482 -13.31 20.66 2.68
N SER A 483 -12.87 21.60 1.83
CA SER A 483 -12.63 21.33 0.40
C SER A 483 -11.58 20.23 0.18
N ILE A 484 -10.51 20.21 0.98
CA ILE A 484 -9.50 19.14 0.98
C ILE A 484 -10.10 17.82 1.49
N SER A 485 -10.94 17.84 2.52
CA SER A 485 -11.62 16.64 3.01
C SER A 485 -12.51 15.98 1.95
N GLY A 486 -13.22 16.76 1.12
CA GLY A 486 -13.97 16.22 -0.03
C GLY A 486 -13.10 15.48 -1.06
N LEU A 487 -11.79 15.78 -1.13
CA LEU A 487 -10.87 15.15 -2.08
C LEU A 487 -10.05 13.99 -1.49
N GLU A 488 -9.84 13.99 -0.17
CA GLU A 488 -8.94 13.06 0.54
C GLU A 488 -9.67 12.11 1.50
N GLY A 489 -10.89 12.47 1.93
CA GLY A 489 -11.73 11.73 2.87
C GLY A 489 -11.93 12.44 4.22
N THR A 490 -12.68 11.77 5.11
CA THR A 490 -13.02 12.20 6.47
C THR A 490 -11.96 11.74 7.51
N PHE A 491 -12.11 12.09 8.79
CA PHE A 491 -11.06 11.92 9.83
C PHE A 491 -10.68 10.47 10.14
N SER A 492 -11.58 9.50 9.92
CA SER A 492 -11.32 8.07 10.12
C SER A 492 -10.74 7.37 8.89
N LYS A 493 -10.77 7.99 7.71
CA LYS A 493 -10.42 7.29 6.47
C LYS A 493 -8.99 6.81 6.51
N VAL A 494 -8.82 5.51 6.36
CA VAL A 494 -7.53 4.86 6.18
C VAL A 494 -7.46 4.31 4.77
N ASN A 495 -6.31 4.50 4.12
CA ASN A 495 -5.91 3.67 3.00
C ASN A 495 -4.55 3.02 3.31
N THR A 496 -4.37 1.75 2.95
CA THR A 496 -3.08 1.07 3.13
C THR A 496 -2.56 0.44 1.84
N TRP A 497 -3.21 0.65 0.69
CA TRP A 497 -2.97 -0.10 -0.56
C TRP A 497 -1.87 0.46 -1.47
N ASP A 498 -1.25 1.59 -1.15
CA ASP A 498 -0.32 2.30 -2.03
C ASP A 498 1.13 2.43 -1.47
N THR A 499 1.93 3.34 -2.03
CA THR A 499 3.30 3.62 -1.58
C THR A 499 3.41 4.45 -0.29
N GLY A 500 2.31 5.03 0.18
CA GLY A 500 2.16 5.64 1.51
C GLY A 500 2.14 4.62 2.66
N ARG A 501 1.92 3.33 2.35
CA ARG A 501 1.76 2.17 3.26
C ARG A 501 0.57 2.22 4.19
N VAL A 502 0.44 3.30 4.93
CA VAL A 502 -0.68 3.61 5.82
C VAL A 502 -0.85 5.12 5.68
N SER A 503 -1.95 5.51 5.08
CA SER A 503 -2.44 6.88 4.98
C SER A 503 -3.67 7.00 5.87
N TRP A 504 -3.77 8.07 6.65
CA TRP A 504 -4.88 8.26 7.59
C TRP A 504 -5.25 9.73 7.77
N GLY A 505 -6.51 9.97 8.13
CA GLY A 505 -7.04 11.27 8.49
C GLY A 505 -7.57 12.05 7.30
N PHE A 506 -8.25 13.16 7.58
CA PHE A 506 -8.98 13.92 6.56
C PHE A 506 -8.07 14.67 5.55
N THR A 507 -6.74 14.67 5.76
CA THR A 507 -5.73 15.10 4.77
C THR A 507 -4.72 13.99 4.44
N GLN A 508 -5.09 12.72 4.68
CA GLN A 508 -4.35 11.50 4.32
C GLN A 508 -2.82 11.56 4.60
N TRP A 509 -2.43 11.85 5.84
CA TRP A 509 -1.02 11.78 6.25
C TRP A 509 -0.49 10.35 6.13
N THR A 510 0.74 10.17 5.65
CA THR A 510 1.27 8.82 5.32
C THR A 510 2.47 8.41 6.18
N LEU A 511 2.62 7.12 6.48
CA LEU A 511 3.86 6.57 7.07
C LEU A 511 5.00 6.50 6.05
N GLY A 512 4.68 6.36 4.77
CA GLY A 512 5.63 6.39 3.65
C GLY A 512 6.68 5.27 3.65
N LYS A 513 7.63 5.40 2.72
CA LYS A 513 8.63 4.36 2.39
C LYS A 513 9.63 4.06 3.52
N SER A 514 9.76 4.93 4.51
CA SER A 514 10.60 4.74 5.71
C SER A 514 9.82 4.28 6.95
N GLY A 515 8.49 4.40 6.96
CA GLY A 515 7.72 4.41 8.21
C GLY A 515 7.88 5.70 9.02
N ASN A 516 8.38 6.77 8.41
CA ASN A 516 8.66 8.07 9.02
C ASN A 516 8.19 9.24 8.16
N GLY A 517 7.04 9.09 7.50
CA GLY A 517 6.37 10.18 6.77
C GLY A 517 5.52 11.07 7.67
N THR A 518 4.66 11.87 7.07
CA THR A 518 3.86 12.90 7.74
C THR A 518 2.89 12.36 8.80
N LEU A 519 2.49 11.08 8.73
CA LEU A 519 1.71 10.45 9.81
C LEU A 519 2.56 10.23 11.07
N ALA A 520 3.85 9.93 10.93
CA ALA A 520 4.76 9.88 12.06
C ALA A 520 5.01 11.28 12.66
N ASP A 521 4.94 12.34 11.85
CA ASP A 521 4.96 13.73 12.35
C ASP A 521 3.70 14.06 13.16
N PHE A 522 2.51 13.73 12.65
CA PHE A 522 1.26 13.85 13.42
C PHE A 522 1.32 13.09 14.74
N MET A 523 1.76 11.82 14.71
CA MET A 523 1.88 11.00 15.91
C MET A 523 2.86 11.61 16.92
N ARG A 524 3.97 12.21 16.47
CA ARG A 524 4.93 12.92 17.35
C ARG A 524 4.33 14.18 17.95
N ASP A 525 3.61 14.97 17.15
CA ASP A 525 2.97 16.17 17.65
C ASP A 525 1.86 15.85 18.66
N LEU A 526 0.99 14.89 18.36
CA LEU A 526 -0.03 14.42 19.31
C LEU A 526 0.62 13.92 20.61
N LYS A 527 1.65 13.07 20.54
CA LYS A 527 2.34 12.57 21.74
C LYS A 527 2.98 13.69 22.59
N LYS A 528 3.34 14.81 21.97
CA LYS A 528 3.90 15.99 22.63
C LYS A 528 2.81 16.91 23.22
N THR A 529 1.71 17.09 22.51
CA THR A 529 0.66 18.09 22.80
C THR A 529 -0.49 17.53 23.63
N ASP A 530 -0.88 16.29 23.37
CA ASP A 530 -1.88 15.53 24.13
C ASP A 530 -1.44 14.06 24.29
N PRO A 531 -0.52 13.78 25.23
CA PRO A 531 -0.08 12.42 25.51
C PRO A 531 -1.18 11.51 26.06
N ALA A 532 -2.27 12.07 26.61
CA ALA A 532 -3.39 11.28 27.12
C ALA A 532 -4.25 10.74 25.96
N GLN A 533 -4.58 11.59 24.99
CA GLN A 533 -5.23 11.16 23.75
C GLN A 533 -4.31 10.22 22.94
N TYR A 534 -2.99 10.46 22.93
CA TYR A 534 -2.04 9.53 22.30
C TYR A 534 -2.06 8.12 22.92
N GLU A 535 -2.02 8.01 24.26
CA GLU A 535 -2.05 6.70 24.93
C GLU A 535 -3.41 6.02 24.74
N LYS A 536 -4.51 6.79 24.82
CA LYS A 536 -5.89 6.33 24.56
C LYS A 536 -6.05 5.75 23.15
N SER A 537 -5.56 6.45 22.13
CA SER A 537 -5.76 6.05 20.73
C SER A 537 -4.71 5.09 20.19
N PHE A 538 -3.46 5.12 20.68
CA PHE A 538 -2.35 4.39 20.07
C PHE A 538 -1.52 3.58 21.08
N GLY A 539 -1.01 4.24 22.13
CA GLY A 539 -0.03 3.64 23.04
C GLY A 539 -0.50 2.33 23.69
N ARG A 540 -1.77 2.28 24.11
CA ARG A 540 -2.38 1.09 24.73
C ARG A 540 -2.46 -0.14 23.82
N TYR A 541 -2.35 0.05 22.51
CA TYR A 541 -2.34 -1.01 21.48
C TYR A 541 -0.92 -1.36 21.01
N GLY A 542 0.11 -0.82 21.67
CA GLY A 542 1.52 -1.03 21.34
C GLY A 542 2.03 -0.16 20.19
N LEU A 543 1.21 0.74 19.66
CA LEU A 543 1.60 1.71 18.62
C LEU A 543 2.32 2.89 19.28
N ASP A 544 3.57 3.13 18.88
CA ASP A 544 4.39 4.22 19.37
C ASP A 544 5.12 4.93 18.21
N VAL A 545 5.82 6.03 18.48
CA VAL A 545 6.63 6.77 17.52
C VAL A 545 7.93 7.28 18.17
N ASP A 546 9.04 7.15 17.46
CA ASP A 546 10.34 7.72 17.82
C ASP A 546 10.87 8.68 16.73
N SER A 547 12.09 9.20 16.88
CA SER A 547 12.70 10.14 15.91
C SER A 547 12.98 9.52 14.53
N LYS A 548 12.96 8.19 14.41
CA LYS A 548 13.22 7.43 13.19
C LYS A 548 11.95 6.88 12.53
N GLY A 549 10.79 6.99 13.17
CA GLY A 549 9.49 6.59 12.61
C GLY A 549 8.56 5.92 13.60
N VAL A 550 7.53 5.27 13.06
CA VAL A 550 6.59 4.44 13.82
C VAL A 550 7.31 3.25 14.46
N VAL A 551 6.83 2.85 15.63
CA VAL A 551 7.29 1.71 16.43
C VAL A 551 6.05 0.87 16.77
N LEU A 552 6.17 -0.45 16.72
CA LEU A 552 5.10 -1.36 17.13
C LEU A 552 5.66 -2.37 18.13
N THR A 553 5.17 -2.32 19.36
CA THR A 553 5.42 -3.35 20.38
C THR A 553 4.32 -4.39 20.29
N ARG A 554 4.69 -5.62 19.92
CA ARG A 554 3.80 -6.78 19.91
C ARG A 554 3.65 -7.34 21.34
N ALA A 555 2.61 -8.13 21.54
CA ALA A 555 2.26 -8.78 22.80
C ALA A 555 3.32 -9.75 23.37
N ASP A 556 4.17 -10.31 22.51
CA ASP A 556 5.31 -11.15 22.89
C ASP A 556 6.55 -10.33 23.33
N GLY A 557 6.44 -8.99 23.32
CA GLY A 557 7.53 -8.06 23.58
C GLY A 557 8.39 -7.74 22.36
N THR A 558 8.10 -8.31 21.17
CA THR A 558 8.82 -7.99 19.93
C THR A 558 8.57 -6.54 19.52
N VAL A 559 9.63 -5.78 19.27
CA VAL A 559 9.54 -4.38 18.84
C VAL A 559 9.93 -4.23 17.37
N LEU A 560 8.96 -3.95 16.51
CA LEU A 560 9.16 -3.60 15.10
C LEU A 560 9.36 -2.09 14.95
N LYS A 561 10.12 -1.65 13.94
CA LYS A 561 10.42 -0.22 13.73
C LYS A 561 10.35 0.21 12.27
N GLY A 562 9.97 1.46 12.05
CA GLY A 562 9.95 2.11 10.73
C GLY A 562 9.17 1.29 9.70
N VAL A 563 9.88 0.79 8.69
CA VAL A 563 9.34 -0.06 7.62
C VAL A 563 8.57 -1.26 8.17
N GLU A 564 9.15 -2.01 9.11
CA GLU A 564 8.58 -3.28 9.58
C GLU A 564 7.29 -3.05 10.40
N ALA A 565 7.27 -1.99 11.20
CA ALA A 565 6.07 -1.55 11.91
C ALA A 565 4.99 -1.03 10.95
N ALA A 566 5.38 -0.28 9.90
CA ALA A 566 4.44 0.21 8.90
C ALA A 566 3.79 -0.92 8.07
N GLU A 567 4.56 -1.93 7.64
CA GLU A 567 4.01 -3.11 6.94
C GLU A 567 3.14 -3.99 7.86
N ALA A 568 3.48 -4.05 9.16
CA ALA A 568 2.66 -4.70 10.17
C ALA A 568 1.30 -4.02 10.33
N ILE A 569 1.25 -2.68 10.49
CA ILE A 569 -0.01 -1.93 10.60
C ILE A 569 -0.85 -2.08 9.32
N ARG A 570 -0.19 -1.93 8.17
CA ARG A 570 -0.78 -2.00 6.82
C ARG A 570 -1.62 -3.25 6.57
N THR A 571 -1.21 -4.39 7.11
CA THR A 571 -1.75 -5.73 6.80
C THR A 571 -2.49 -6.38 7.98
N ASP A 572 -2.49 -5.73 9.14
CA ASP A 572 -3.16 -6.19 10.35
C ASP A 572 -4.47 -5.42 10.55
N VAL A 573 -5.59 -6.13 10.35
CA VAL A 573 -6.94 -5.57 10.38
C VAL A 573 -7.24 -4.85 11.71
N LYS A 574 -6.70 -5.34 12.83
CA LYS A 574 -6.90 -4.74 14.15
C LYS A 574 -6.09 -3.45 14.29
N LEU A 575 -4.83 -3.45 13.86
CA LEU A 575 -3.97 -2.26 13.96
C LEU A 575 -4.44 -1.10 13.08
N SER A 576 -4.94 -1.38 11.88
CA SER A 576 -5.55 -0.33 11.04
C SER A 576 -6.92 0.13 11.57
N ALA A 577 -7.72 -0.77 12.16
CA ALA A 577 -8.96 -0.39 12.82
C ALA A 577 -8.74 0.59 13.97
N VAL A 578 -7.63 0.49 14.70
CA VAL A 578 -7.26 1.45 15.76
C VAL A 578 -7.12 2.88 15.21
N PHE A 579 -6.50 3.07 14.04
CA PHE A 579 -6.46 4.39 13.39
C PHE A 579 -7.85 4.87 12.97
N MET A 580 -8.63 4.02 12.30
CA MET A 580 -10.01 4.37 11.89
C MET A 580 -10.87 4.79 13.11
N ALA A 581 -10.85 4.00 14.18
CA ALA A 581 -11.62 4.27 15.38
C ALA A 581 -11.17 5.53 16.11
N ALA A 582 -9.85 5.79 16.15
CA ALA A 582 -9.31 7.03 16.66
C ALA A 582 -9.81 8.25 15.86
N GLY A 583 -10.03 8.13 14.54
CA GLY A 583 -10.55 9.22 13.71
C GLY A 583 -12.01 9.58 13.97
N ALA A 584 -12.80 8.70 14.59
CA ALA A 584 -14.18 9.00 15.03
C ALA A 584 -14.24 9.68 16.42
N ASP A 585 -13.11 9.83 17.11
CA ASP A 585 -13.06 10.48 18.43
C ASP A 585 -13.02 12.02 18.25
N PRO A 586 -14.00 12.79 18.74
CA PRO A 586 -14.02 14.24 18.62
C PRO A 586 -12.74 14.95 19.10
N ALA A 587 -12.07 14.42 20.13
CA ALA A 587 -10.81 14.99 20.60
C ALA A 587 -9.66 14.79 19.58
N MET A 588 -9.64 13.63 18.92
CA MET A 588 -8.70 13.35 17.83
C MET A 588 -9.02 14.17 16.58
N GLN A 589 -10.30 14.36 16.25
CA GLN A 589 -10.75 15.20 15.12
C GLN A 589 -10.23 16.63 15.29
N GLN A 590 -10.33 17.20 16.49
CA GLN A 590 -9.75 18.52 16.81
C GLN A 590 -8.21 18.53 16.72
N ALA A 591 -7.53 17.47 17.16
CA ALA A 591 -6.07 17.35 16.99
C ALA A 591 -5.66 17.27 15.50
N GLN A 592 -6.41 16.54 14.67
CA GLN A 592 -6.22 16.49 13.22
C GLN A 592 -6.39 17.89 12.59
N ILE A 593 -7.46 18.63 12.94
CA ILE A 593 -7.71 19.99 12.41
C ILE A 593 -6.56 20.93 12.77
N ARG A 594 -6.12 20.94 14.05
CA ARG A 594 -4.98 21.76 14.49
C ARG A 594 -3.74 21.47 13.64
N PHE A 595 -3.34 20.21 13.55
CA PHE A 595 -2.13 19.80 12.84
C PHE A 595 -2.20 20.09 11.32
N ALA A 596 -3.39 19.99 10.71
CA ALA A 596 -3.60 20.40 9.33
C ALA A 596 -3.49 21.92 9.15
N ASN A 597 -4.15 22.71 10.01
CA ASN A 597 -4.11 24.17 9.94
C ASN A 597 -2.69 24.74 10.17
N GLU A 598 -1.93 24.14 11.09
CA GLU A 598 -0.53 24.49 11.32
C GLU A 598 0.34 24.03 10.13
N GLY A 599 0.46 22.71 9.89
CA GLY A 599 1.43 22.15 8.96
C GLY A 599 1.09 22.22 7.46
N LYS A 600 -0.19 22.42 7.09
CA LYS A 600 -0.62 22.50 5.68
C LYS A 600 -0.98 23.90 5.21
N ILE A 601 -1.56 24.74 6.08
CA ILE A 601 -1.86 26.13 5.75
C ILE A 601 -0.73 27.05 6.25
N SER A 602 -0.48 27.07 7.56
CA SER A 602 0.38 28.09 8.18
C SER A 602 1.86 27.93 7.80
N ASP A 603 2.46 26.75 8.00
CA ASP A 603 3.86 26.45 7.62
C ASP A 603 4.15 26.64 6.12
N VAL A 604 3.15 26.38 5.27
CA VAL A 604 3.26 26.55 3.82
C VAL A 604 3.26 28.04 3.47
N ARG A 605 2.36 28.82 4.09
CA ARG A 605 2.27 30.29 3.98
C ARG A 605 3.50 31.01 4.56
N ASP A 606 4.06 30.49 5.65
CA ASP A 606 5.26 30.98 6.34
C ASP A 606 6.58 30.53 5.69
N ARG A 607 6.54 29.86 4.54
CA ARG A 607 7.76 29.56 3.78
C ARG A 607 8.45 30.84 3.32
N SER A 608 9.65 31.07 3.86
CA SER A 608 10.55 32.13 3.42
C SER A 608 11.18 31.81 2.06
N VAL A 609 11.14 32.77 1.14
CA VAL A 609 11.67 32.74 -0.23
C VAL A 609 12.71 33.84 -0.37
N LYS A 610 13.94 33.48 -0.77
CA LYS A 610 14.98 34.47 -1.11
C LYS A 610 14.76 34.91 -2.55
N VAL A 611 14.50 36.20 -2.75
CA VAL A 611 14.30 36.81 -4.07
C VAL A 611 15.38 37.86 -4.35
N SER A 612 15.62 38.14 -5.64
CA SER A 612 16.52 39.19 -6.10
C SER A 612 15.87 39.96 -7.24
N GLY A 613 15.72 41.27 -7.06
CA GLY A 613 15.10 42.20 -8.01
C GLY A 613 15.91 43.49 -8.13
N LYS A 614 15.28 44.61 -8.46
CA LYS A 614 15.95 45.91 -8.55
C LYS A 614 15.20 47.00 -7.79
N ASN A 615 15.96 47.89 -7.14
CA ASN A 615 15.39 49.07 -6.47
C ASN A 615 15.08 50.20 -7.48
N ALA A 616 14.61 51.35 -6.97
CA ALA A 616 14.30 52.52 -7.80
C ALA A 616 15.51 53.09 -8.57
N SER A 617 16.75 52.88 -8.10
CA SER A 617 17.99 53.24 -8.81
C SER A 617 18.43 52.17 -9.84
N GLY A 618 17.70 51.06 -9.98
CA GLY A 618 18.01 49.96 -10.88
C GLY A 618 19.09 49.00 -10.36
N GLU A 619 19.55 49.17 -9.12
CA GLU A 619 20.58 48.36 -8.47
C GLU A 619 19.99 47.03 -8.00
N ALA A 620 20.77 45.96 -8.09
CA ALA A 620 20.34 44.64 -7.67
C ALA A 620 20.19 44.56 -6.15
N VAL A 621 18.98 44.24 -5.68
CA VAL A 621 18.63 44.08 -4.26
C VAL A 621 18.03 42.70 -3.99
N SER A 622 18.35 42.12 -2.84
CA SER A 622 17.81 40.83 -2.40
C SER A 622 17.05 40.97 -1.08
N ALA A 623 15.93 40.27 -0.96
CA ALA A 623 15.17 40.16 0.28
C ALA A 623 14.75 38.72 0.57
N LYS A 624 14.22 38.50 1.78
CA LYS A 624 13.46 37.30 2.14
C LYS A 624 11.99 37.71 2.31
N LEU A 625 11.12 37.13 1.50
CA LEU A 625 9.67 37.31 1.59
C LEU A 625 9.04 36.01 2.08
N HIS A 626 7.85 36.06 2.69
CA HIS A 626 7.06 34.85 2.97
C HIS A 626 5.96 34.70 1.92
N LEU A 627 5.50 33.48 1.68
CA LEU A 627 4.43 33.26 0.69
C LEU A 627 3.13 33.98 1.08
N LYS A 628 2.81 34.11 2.38
CA LYS A 628 1.67 34.90 2.86
C LYS A 628 1.72 36.39 2.53
N ASP A 629 2.91 36.94 2.28
CA ASP A 629 3.09 38.35 1.97
C ASP A 629 2.66 38.66 0.52
N VAL A 630 2.48 37.61 -0.32
CA VAL A 630 2.15 37.72 -1.75
C VAL A 630 0.90 36.93 -2.13
N VAL A 631 0.68 35.73 -1.56
CA VAL A 631 -0.48 34.87 -1.83
C VAL A 631 -1.58 35.19 -0.83
N THR A 632 -2.49 36.09 -1.22
CA THR A 632 -3.45 36.76 -0.34
C THR A 632 -4.92 36.45 -0.66
N SER A 633 -5.20 35.79 -1.78
CA SER A 633 -6.54 35.32 -2.15
C SER A 633 -6.91 33.99 -1.49
N GLU A 634 -8.21 33.74 -1.26
CA GLU A 634 -8.69 32.43 -0.82
C GLU A 634 -8.23 31.33 -1.79
N TYR A 635 -8.42 31.53 -3.10
CA TYR A 635 -8.15 30.55 -4.14
C TYR A 635 -6.66 30.19 -4.26
N GLY A 636 -5.78 31.20 -4.17
CA GLY A 636 -4.34 30.98 -4.13
C GLY A 636 -3.91 30.16 -2.93
N ASN A 637 -4.45 30.46 -1.74
CA ASN A 637 -4.18 29.69 -0.53
C ASN A 637 -4.78 28.27 -0.59
N ALA A 638 -5.97 28.10 -1.18
CA ALA A 638 -6.64 26.80 -1.36
C ALA A 638 -5.79 25.85 -2.21
N ILE A 639 -5.43 26.24 -3.45
CA ILE A 639 -4.65 25.38 -4.35
C ILE A 639 -3.22 25.16 -3.82
N MET A 640 -2.61 26.17 -3.18
CA MET A 640 -1.29 26.00 -2.57
C MET A 640 -1.32 24.97 -1.43
N THR A 641 -2.37 24.97 -0.60
CA THR A 641 -2.58 23.99 0.47
C THR A 641 -2.89 22.61 -0.10
N ASP A 642 -3.81 22.53 -1.07
CA ASP A 642 -4.20 21.31 -1.77
C ASP A 642 -2.99 20.58 -2.38
N LEU A 643 -2.17 21.31 -3.14
CA LEU A 643 -0.97 20.76 -3.77
C LEU A 643 0.13 20.39 -2.75
N ALA A 644 0.12 21.00 -1.55
CA ALA A 644 0.96 20.60 -0.42
C ALA A 644 0.40 19.38 0.35
N VAL A 645 -0.88 19.04 0.21
CA VAL A 645 -1.47 17.78 0.65
C VAL A 645 -1.23 16.68 -0.39
N ASN A 646 -1.73 16.85 -1.62
CA ASN A 646 -1.74 15.83 -2.66
C ASN A 646 -0.34 15.43 -3.17
N ALA A 647 0.55 16.41 -3.33
CA ALA A 647 1.87 16.21 -3.96
C ALA A 647 3.06 16.66 -3.10
N GLY A 648 2.81 17.27 -1.94
CA GLY A 648 3.85 17.85 -1.08
C GLY A 648 4.61 19.03 -1.70
N SER A 649 4.11 19.61 -2.79
CA SER A 649 4.86 20.55 -3.64
C SER A 649 4.32 21.98 -3.67
N GLY A 650 3.11 22.24 -3.15
CA GLY A 650 2.43 23.55 -3.22
C GLY A 650 3.32 24.76 -2.92
N GLY A 651 3.82 24.87 -1.68
CA GLY A 651 4.74 25.95 -1.31
C GLY A 651 6.10 25.94 -2.02
N ALA A 652 6.49 24.86 -2.72
CA ALA A 652 7.72 24.85 -3.53
C ALA A 652 7.47 25.42 -4.93
N VAL A 653 6.32 25.08 -5.53
CA VAL A 653 5.84 25.67 -6.79
C VAL A 653 5.60 27.17 -6.62
N ALA A 654 4.90 27.58 -5.57
CA ALA A 654 4.66 28.99 -5.27
C ALA A 654 5.97 29.78 -5.04
N ALA A 655 6.92 29.23 -4.28
CA ALA A 655 8.22 29.87 -4.06
C ALA A 655 9.04 30.04 -5.36
N ALA A 656 9.07 29.01 -6.21
CA ALA A 656 9.76 29.09 -7.51
C ALA A 656 9.09 30.07 -8.48
N ALA A 657 7.76 30.17 -8.45
CA ALA A 657 7.00 31.14 -9.24
C ALA A 657 7.24 32.58 -8.77
N LEU A 658 7.27 32.82 -7.45
CA LEU A 658 7.62 34.12 -6.86
C LEU A 658 9.04 34.55 -7.21
N GLU A 659 10.04 33.67 -7.02
CA GLU A 659 11.43 33.95 -7.38
C GLU A 659 11.57 34.28 -8.88
N LYS A 660 10.87 33.51 -9.74
CA LYS A 660 10.82 33.78 -11.18
C LYS A 660 10.18 35.13 -11.48
N TYR A 661 9.05 35.46 -10.88
CA TYR A 661 8.35 36.72 -11.13
C TYR A 661 9.24 37.93 -10.78
N VAL A 662 9.84 37.94 -9.59
CA VAL A 662 10.66 39.07 -9.12
C VAL A 662 11.89 39.26 -10.00
N ARG A 663 12.57 38.16 -10.38
CA ARG A 663 13.75 38.21 -11.25
C ARG A 663 13.41 38.68 -12.66
N ASP A 664 12.34 38.15 -13.24
CA ASP A 664 12.01 38.37 -14.66
C ASP A 664 11.42 39.79 -14.89
N HIS A 665 10.72 40.36 -13.91
CA HIS A 665 10.20 41.75 -13.97
C HIS A 665 11.15 42.78 -13.33
N GLY A 666 12.13 42.35 -12.53
CA GLY A 666 13.10 43.22 -11.89
C GLY A 666 12.51 44.16 -10.82
N VAL A 667 11.37 43.82 -10.22
CA VAL A 667 10.68 44.65 -9.22
C VAL A 667 11.46 44.75 -7.90
N ASP A 668 11.22 45.81 -7.13
CA ASP A 668 11.84 46.01 -5.82
C ASP A 668 11.20 45.07 -4.78
N PRO A 669 11.94 44.12 -4.18
CA PRO A 669 11.40 43.21 -3.18
C PRO A 669 10.81 43.91 -1.94
N ALA A 670 11.20 45.16 -1.63
CA ALA A 670 10.63 45.91 -0.51
C ALA A 670 9.21 46.47 -0.80
N LYS A 671 8.80 46.53 -2.07
CA LYS A 671 7.56 47.17 -2.54
C LYS A 671 6.44 46.17 -2.85
N VAL A 672 6.32 45.10 -2.05
CA VAL A 672 5.37 43.99 -2.30
C VAL A 672 3.94 44.47 -2.56
N ALA A 673 3.46 45.53 -1.89
CA ALA A 673 2.12 46.08 -2.11
C ALA A 673 1.90 46.64 -3.54
N GLU A 674 2.94 47.03 -4.27
CA GLU A 674 2.85 47.62 -5.62
C GLU A 674 2.71 46.54 -6.72
N TRP A 675 3.30 45.37 -6.53
CA TRP A 675 3.39 44.31 -7.56
C TRP A 675 2.85 42.94 -7.12
N GLY A 676 2.61 42.75 -5.81
CA GLY A 676 2.16 41.50 -5.21
C GLY A 676 0.90 40.90 -5.85
N PRO A 677 -0.17 41.68 -6.11
CA PRO A 677 -1.36 41.21 -6.82
C PRO A 677 -1.10 40.63 -8.22
N ASP A 678 -0.07 41.10 -8.93
CA ASP A 678 0.30 40.57 -10.25
C ASP A 678 1.25 39.37 -10.14
N ALA A 679 2.12 39.35 -9.12
CA ALA A 679 2.88 38.15 -8.77
C ALA A 679 1.96 37.00 -8.33
N GLU A 680 0.90 37.28 -7.58
CA GLU A 680 -0.10 36.29 -7.16
C GLU A 680 -0.76 35.60 -8.36
N LYS A 681 -1.14 36.36 -9.40
CA LYS A 681 -1.68 35.78 -10.66
C LYS A 681 -0.69 34.81 -11.31
N ALA A 682 0.60 35.15 -11.34
CA ALA A 682 1.65 34.28 -11.89
C ALA A 682 1.91 33.04 -11.02
N ILE A 683 1.81 33.17 -9.68
CA ILE A 683 1.90 32.06 -8.73
C ILE A 683 0.70 31.12 -8.89
N ILE A 684 -0.52 31.64 -8.98
CA ILE A 684 -1.75 30.87 -9.21
C ILE A 684 -1.64 30.09 -10.53
N ALA A 685 -1.21 30.72 -11.63
CA ALA A 685 -1.03 30.01 -12.90
C ALA A 685 0.00 28.86 -12.82
N ALA A 686 1.07 29.02 -12.05
CA ALA A 686 2.05 27.96 -11.81
C ALA A 686 1.48 26.82 -10.93
N LEU A 687 0.66 27.16 -9.93
CA LEU A 687 -0.05 26.20 -9.08
C LEU A 687 -1.12 25.43 -9.86
N GLU A 688 -1.92 26.10 -10.68
CA GLU A 688 -2.91 25.48 -11.58
C GLU A 688 -2.23 24.51 -12.56
N HIS A 689 -1.13 24.92 -13.21
CA HIS A 689 -0.36 24.06 -14.10
C HIS A 689 0.26 22.83 -13.39
N ALA A 690 0.60 22.94 -12.10
CA ALA A 690 1.15 21.84 -11.31
C ALA A 690 0.07 20.95 -10.67
N SER A 691 -1.18 21.40 -10.60
CA SER A 691 -2.31 20.66 -10.05
C SER A 691 -2.99 19.77 -11.10
N ARG A 692 -3.96 18.98 -10.67
CA ARG A 692 -4.73 18.09 -11.53
C ARG A 692 -6.08 18.70 -11.86
N ALA A 693 -6.55 18.50 -13.09
CA ALA A 693 -7.74 19.17 -13.61
C ALA A 693 -9.02 18.86 -12.80
N GLU A 694 -9.13 17.67 -12.20
CA GLU A 694 -10.24 17.31 -11.31
C GLU A 694 -10.26 18.13 -10.02
N ARG A 695 -9.11 18.36 -9.38
CA ARG A 695 -9.00 19.15 -8.14
C ARG A 695 -9.25 20.63 -8.41
N LEU A 696 -8.81 21.14 -9.56
CA LEU A 696 -9.13 22.50 -10.01
C LEU A 696 -10.63 22.71 -10.22
N ARG A 697 -11.35 21.72 -10.78
CA ARG A 697 -12.81 21.77 -10.88
C ARG A 697 -13.49 21.75 -9.51
N HIS A 698 -12.97 20.96 -8.56
CA HIS A 698 -13.46 20.93 -7.18
C HIS A 698 -13.35 22.29 -6.48
N HIS A 699 -12.16 22.90 -6.50
CA HIS A 699 -11.97 24.22 -5.88
C HIS A 699 -12.73 25.34 -6.59
N ALA A 700 -12.98 25.21 -7.91
CA ALA A 700 -13.86 26.13 -8.63
C ALA A 700 -15.33 26.00 -8.17
N LYS A 701 -15.84 24.77 -7.96
CA LYS A 701 -17.16 24.53 -7.37
C LYS A 701 -17.27 25.05 -5.92
N ALA A 702 -16.19 24.94 -5.14
CA ALA A 702 -16.12 25.40 -3.74
C ALA A 702 -16.13 26.94 -3.56
N GLY A 703 -16.15 27.73 -4.65
CA GLY A 703 -16.41 29.17 -4.57
C GLY A 703 -15.35 29.98 -3.81
N PHE A 704 -14.07 29.61 -3.91
CA PHE A 704 -12.98 30.43 -3.37
C PHE A 704 -12.78 31.71 -4.18
N SER A 705 -12.71 32.85 -3.50
CA SER A 705 -12.41 34.15 -4.12
C SER A 705 -11.00 34.18 -4.70
N LYS A 706 -10.89 34.74 -5.91
CA LYS A 706 -9.62 35.04 -6.57
C LYS A 706 -9.14 36.48 -6.31
N GLU A 707 -9.87 37.25 -5.51
CA GLU A 707 -9.51 38.64 -5.20
C GLU A 707 -8.33 38.70 -4.22
N PRO A 708 -7.28 39.51 -4.48
CA PRO A 708 -6.20 39.74 -3.52
C PRO A 708 -6.73 40.26 -2.18
N GLY A 709 -6.17 39.78 -1.07
CA GLY A 709 -6.60 40.11 0.29
C GLY A 709 -7.89 39.41 0.75
N SER A 710 -8.52 38.55 -0.05
CA SER A 710 -9.74 37.83 0.34
C SER A 710 -9.51 36.72 1.39
N PHE A 711 -8.27 36.30 1.64
CA PHE A 711 -7.93 35.35 2.70
C PHE A 711 -7.56 36.06 4.01
N ALA A 712 -8.41 35.93 5.02
CA ALA A 712 -8.20 36.41 6.38
C ALA A 712 -6.92 35.78 6.99
N SER A 713 -5.97 36.66 7.35
CA SER A 713 -4.57 36.33 7.66
C SER A 713 -4.36 35.28 8.75
#